data_AF-A0A975KSA1-F1
#
_entry.id   AF-A0A975KSA1-F1
#
_cell.length_a   1.000
_cell.length_b   1.000
_cell.length_c   1.000
_cell.angle_alpha   90.00
_cell.angle_beta   90.00
_cell.angle_gamma   90.00
#
_symmetry.space_group_name_H-M   'P 1'
#
loop_
_entity.id
_entity.type
_entity.pdbx_description
1 polymer ?
#
loop_
_entity_poly.entity_id
_entity_poly.type
_entity_poly.pdbx_seq_one_letter_code
_entity_poly.pdbx_strand_id
1 'polypeptide(L)'
;MGNCVRDINELKQQVKQLIVENNHKEVTLQTKYKSSGIYMIYIDNFTDDKVVPIYIGQSIDIQRRYKQHYSEILALNRLTYDEYERYFFSKGSSFYEGSLKSCKIFKYMIENKCTLKDFHMVILDEIEIDKLEEKEQEYFRRLLSSFFGFNQFNSFLKSLPFRFSNIQMNEKEINDYLDLFKEDIQGIHDYYNYGFTKFNFEHSMPTPRDIDYLLKGKGQWRKETLFKFEKVKSDLYDQNKKYKPDYDEMRPFLDKKDKLYGDYVVARFEFNRALDAFKSDINKEFRKQKLYSEKAKDNFINSVIHEDNSKHKEQFQDYIKSRKCEIDLYRTFQNHIDKVQNNYEIKNNKNKPYQEIANKILDWEVQNRSERYKMIFPACQFEPFALGDNIKDLPMKISMDDDLFNTCHINIYISNNALSRSYIRKDPDILRIDYCYINDEGKKYEKQYYIENETTKNCSYGIGYYEQDFYSMFAFRPEKFKITSLIDDEQDNSFISILAEYKHGINDYTIKDKELVQLTAVFNEIHHLINDETRFEVEVSESYPCLGKCLNEDLHNNPFVKRLLSRKLPKISKGRKSKSTSKKVVVQNNKSLKTRAEKYQEKIKVRSNNKITTFNYISSKEKVLAKCNNCSYEWEKRSDHLLARPFCPLCEKSQ
;
A
#
# COMPACT_ATOMS: atom_id res chain seq x y z
N MET A 1 -21.85 -11.51 -31.16
CA MET A 1 -21.86 -10.25 -31.94
C MET A 1 -20.46 -10.08 -32.48
N GLY A 2 -20.29 -9.93 -33.80
CA GLY A 2 -18.96 -9.71 -34.37
C GLY A 2 -18.40 -8.41 -33.81
N ASN A 3 -17.32 -8.48 -33.03
CA ASN A 3 -16.65 -7.29 -32.52
C ASN A 3 -16.00 -6.59 -33.71
N CYS A 4 -16.65 -5.54 -34.22
CA CYS A 4 -15.96 -4.54 -35.00
C CYS A 4 -14.82 -4.00 -34.13
N VAL A 5 -13.60 -3.96 -34.66
CA VAL A 5 -12.46 -3.32 -34.00
C VAL A 5 -12.89 -1.91 -33.63
N ARG A 6 -12.86 -1.58 -32.34
CA ARG A 6 -13.32 -0.27 -31.86
C ARG A 6 -12.27 0.78 -32.19
N ASP A 7 -12.75 1.90 -32.71
CA ASP A 7 -11.90 3.03 -33.01
C ASP A 7 -11.49 3.79 -31.74
N ILE A 8 -10.22 4.18 -31.66
CA ILE A 8 -9.70 4.89 -30.48
C ILE A 8 -10.39 6.25 -30.28
N ASN A 9 -10.76 6.95 -31.35
CA ASN A 9 -11.40 8.26 -31.22
C ASN A 9 -12.82 8.13 -30.69
N GLU A 10 -13.53 7.07 -31.08
CA GLU A 10 -14.83 6.74 -30.50
C GLU A 10 -14.70 6.47 -28.99
N LEU A 11 -13.69 5.70 -28.56
CA LEU A 11 -13.42 5.47 -27.14
C LEU A 11 -13.08 6.77 -26.39
N LYS A 12 -12.22 7.62 -26.96
CA LYS A 12 -11.91 8.95 -26.39
C LYS A 12 -13.18 9.80 -26.23
N GLN A 13 -14.08 9.79 -27.21
CA GLN A 13 -15.35 10.51 -27.13
C GLN A 13 -16.25 9.95 -26.02
N GLN A 14 -16.38 8.63 -25.91
CA GLN A 14 -17.15 7.99 -24.83
C GLN A 14 -16.57 8.33 -23.44
N VAL A 15 -15.25 8.36 -23.29
CA VAL A 15 -14.59 8.75 -22.04
C VAL A 15 -14.84 10.22 -21.72
N LYS A 16 -14.69 11.12 -22.69
CA LYS A 16 -14.98 12.56 -22.51
C LYS A 16 -16.44 12.78 -22.09
N GLN A 17 -17.38 12.03 -22.67
CA GLN A 17 -18.78 12.08 -22.27
C GLN A 17 -18.96 11.63 -20.81
N LEU A 18 -18.33 10.52 -20.39
CA LEU A 18 -18.38 10.06 -19.01
C LEU A 18 -17.79 11.08 -18.02
N ILE A 19 -16.71 11.76 -18.40
CA ILE A 19 -16.11 12.84 -17.60
C ILE A 19 -17.12 13.97 -17.40
N VAL A 20 -17.76 14.44 -18.48
CA VAL A 20 -18.78 15.51 -18.41
C VAL A 20 -19.97 15.08 -17.54
N GLU A 21 -20.49 13.87 -17.75
CA GLU A 21 -21.64 13.33 -17.00
C GLU A 21 -21.35 13.21 -15.49
N ASN A 22 -20.10 12.90 -15.12
CA ASN A 22 -19.71 12.64 -13.73
C ASN A 22 -18.85 13.73 -13.09
N ASN A 23 -18.67 14.89 -13.73
CA ASN A 23 -17.82 15.97 -13.22
C ASN A 23 -18.22 16.43 -11.81
N HIS A 24 -19.51 16.39 -11.49
CA HIS A 24 -20.05 16.69 -10.15
C HIS A 24 -19.64 15.69 -9.05
N LYS A 25 -19.02 14.56 -9.43
CA LYS A 25 -18.46 13.53 -8.55
C LYS A 25 -16.93 13.41 -8.70
N GLU A 26 -16.27 14.46 -9.13
CA GLU A 26 -14.81 14.53 -9.08
C GLU A 26 -14.33 14.38 -7.64
N VAL A 27 -13.31 13.55 -7.44
CA VAL A 27 -12.71 13.28 -6.14
C VAL A 27 -11.48 14.15 -6.01
N THR A 28 -11.48 15.00 -4.99
CA THR A 28 -10.42 15.96 -4.72
C THR A 28 -9.89 15.78 -3.30
N LEU A 29 -8.91 16.60 -2.92
CA LEU A 29 -8.39 16.63 -1.55
C LEU A 29 -9.45 17.09 -0.53
N GLN A 30 -10.44 17.87 -0.97
CA GLN A 30 -11.47 18.49 -0.13
C GLN A 30 -12.72 17.60 0.03
N THR A 31 -12.95 16.68 -0.91
CA THR A 31 -14.08 15.75 -0.84
C THR A 31 -13.91 14.71 0.26
N LYS A 32 -15.00 14.00 0.59
CA LYS A 32 -15.02 12.98 1.67
C LYS A 32 -15.85 11.74 1.28
N TYR A 33 -15.68 11.24 0.05
CA TYR A 33 -16.41 10.08 -0.45
C TYR A 33 -15.95 8.77 0.19
N LYS A 34 -16.61 8.37 1.27
CA LYS A 34 -16.35 7.11 2.00
C LYS A 34 -17.20 5.93 1.50
N SER A 35 -17.87 6.10 0.37
CA SER A 35 -18.71 5.10 -0.28
C SER A 35 -17.87 4.06 -1.04
N SER A 36 -18.49 2.92 -1.28
CA SER A 36 -17.99 1.91 -2.22
C SER A 36 -18.47 2.22 -3.64
N GLY A 37 -17.65 1.92 -4.64
CA GLY A 37 -17.99 2.20 -6.02
C GLY A 37 -16.89 1.95 -7.04
N ILE A 38 -17.20 2.25 -8.30
CA ILE A 38 -16.30 2.28 -9.44
C ILE A 38 -15.87 3.72 -9.68
N TYR A 39 -14.57 3.93 -9.88
CA TYR A 39 -13.98 5.20 -10.24
C TYR A 39 -13.13 5.07 -11.51
N MET A 40 -12.92 6.21 -12.16
CA MET A 40 -11.99 6.36 -13.26
C MET A 40 -10.95 7.40 -12.88
N ILE A 41 -9.67 7.04 -12.98
CA ILE A 41 -8.60 8.02 -13.09
C ILE A 41 -8.47 8.36 -14.57
N TYR A 42 -8.29 9.64 -14.89
CA TYR A 42 -7.93 10.06 -16.23
C TYR A 42 -6.85 11.15 -16.18
N ILE A 43 -6.02 11.21 -17.22
CA ILE A 43 -5.13 12.34 -17.46
C ILE A 43 -5.80 13.24 -18.50
N ASP A 44 -6.03 14.51 -18.18
CA ASP A 44 -6.69 15.48 -19.08
C ASP A 44 -5.79 15.94 -20.23
N ASN A 45 -5.32 14.97 -21.00
CA ASN A 45 -4.56 15.18 -22.22
C ASN A 45 -4.82 13.99 -23.15
N PHE A 46 -5.83 14.10 -24.02
CA PHE A 46 -6.27 13.01 -24.91
C PHE A 46 -5.61 13.06 -26.31
N THR A 47 -4.39 13.62 -26.40
CA THR A 47 -3.72 13.87 -27.68
C THR A 47 -3.03 12.64 -28.28
N ASP A 48 -2.70 11.63 -27.47
CA ASP A 48 -2.00 10.42 -27.93
C ASP A 48 -2.88 9.50 -28.80
N ASP A 49 -2.44 9.17 -30.02
CA ASP A 49 -3.21 8.36 -30.98
C ASP A 49 -3.27 6.85 -30.68
N LYS A 50 -2.55 6.40 -29.64
CA LYS A 50 -2.47 5.00 -29.23
C LYS A 50 -3.03 4.77 -27.84
N VAL A 51 -3.03 5.78 -26.97
CA VAL A 51 -3.43 5.67 -25.57
C VAL A 51 -4.73 6.44 -25.33
N VAL A 52 -5.67 5.81 -24.62
CA VAL A 52 -6.77 6.50 -23.94
C VAL A 52 -6.38 6.57 -22.47
N PRO A 53 -5.99 7.74 -21.92
CA PRO A 53 -5.29 7.84 -20.66
C PRO A 53 -6.21 7.69 -19.45
N ILE A 54 -6.77 6.48 -19.30
CA ILE A 54 -7.70 6.13 -18.24
C ILE A 54 -7.23 4.90 -17.45
N TYR A 55 -7.62 4.86 -16.19
CA TYR A 55 -7.59 3.67 -15.36
C TYR A 55 -8.95 3.51 -14.70
N ILE A 56 -9.56 2.34 -14.86
CA ILE A 56 -10.80 1.98 -14.17
C ILE A 56 -10.42 1.17 -12.93
N GLY A 57 -11.03 1.50 -11.79
CA GLY A 57 -10.84 0.72 -10.58
C GLY A 57 -12.05 0.76 -9.65
N GLN A 58 -12.10 -0.21 -8.76
CA GLN A 58 -13.08 -0.29 -7.68
C GLN A 58 -12.48 0.04 -6.31
N SER A 59 -13.31 0.50 -5.36
CA SER A 59 -12.93 0.66 -3.96
C SER A 59 -14.13 0.54 -3.03
N ILE A 60 -13.89 0.11 -1.78
CA ILE A 60 -14.86 0.23 -0.68
C ILE A 60 -14.82 1.60 0.01
N ASP A 61 -13.75 2.36 -0.21
CA ASP A 61 -13.54 3.72 0.30
C ASP A 61 -12.82 4.50 -0.80
N ILE A 62 -13.59 5.22 -1.61
CA ILE A 62 -13.09 5.94 -2.78
C ILE A 62 -12.10 7.03 -2.38
N GLN A 63 -12.37 7.80 -1.32
CA GLN A 63 -11.48 8.88 -0.87
C GLN A 63 -10.12 8.34 -0.41
N ARG A 64 -10.11 7.21 0.30
CA ARG A 64 -8.85 6.55 0.70
C ARG A 64 -8.07 6.09 -0.53
N ARG A 65 -8.76 5.59 -1.56
CA ARG A 65 -8.13 5.11 -2.79
C ARG A 65 -7.58 6.26 -3.63
N TYR A 66 -8.28 7.38 -3.71
CA TYR A 66 -7.76 8.62 -4.31
C TYR A 66 -6.44 9.04 -3.65
N LYS A 67 -6.44 9.14 -2.31
CA LYS A 67 -5.25 9.49 -1.54
C LYS A 67 -4.07 8.58 -1.88
N GLN A 68 -4.31 7.28 -1.98
CA GLN A 68 -3.28 6.32 -2.34
C GLN A 68 -2.70 6.63 -3.73
N HIS A 69 -3.53 6.66 -4.78
CA HIS A 69 -3.05 6.88 -6.15
C HIS A 69 -2.32 8.22 -6.29
N TYR A 70 -2.87 9.29 -5.72
CA TYR A 70 -2.26 10.61 -5.76
C TYR A 70 -0.89 10.63 -5.06
N SER A 71 -0.78 9.97 -3.89
CA SER A 71 0.48 9.86 -3.16
C SER A 71 1.54 9.04 -3.93
N GLU A 72 1.12 8.02 -4.68
CA GLU A 72 2.02 7.24 -5.53
C GLU A 72 2.61 8.10 -6.66
N ILE A 73 1.81 8.99 -7.27
CA ILE A 73 2.30 9.93 -8.29
C ILE A 73 3.22 11.00 -7.67
N LEU A 74 2.86 11.55 -6.49
CA LEU A 74 3.74 12.47 -5.76
C LEU A 74 5.10 11.84 -5.45
N ALA A 75 5.10 10.57 -4.99
CA ALA A 75 6.33 9.85 -4.69
C ALA A 75 7.23 9.71 -5.93
N LEU A 76 6.66 9.32 -7.07
CA LEU A 76 7.41 9.21 -8.33
C LEU A 76 7.94 10.56 -8.80
N ASN A 77 7.15 11.63 -8.68
CA ASN A 77 7.58 12.97 -9.07
C ASN A 77 8.76 13.50 -8.24
N ARG A 78 9.03 12.96 -7.03
CA ARG A 78 10.17 13.39 -6.22
C ARG A 78 11.49 12.71 -6.58
N LEU A 79 11.42 11.57 -7.27
CA LEU A 79 12.61 10.84 -7.64
C LEU A 79 13.28 11.51 -8.84
N THR A 80 14.61 11.54 -8.83
CA THR A 80 15.37 11.84 -10.04
C THR A 80 15.20 10.71 -11.05
N TYR A 81 15.45 11.00 -12.32
CA TYR A 81 15.45 9.97 -13.36
C TYR A 81 16.34 8.79 -13.00
N ASP A 82 17.57 9.06 -12.54
CA ASP A 82 18.57 8.02 -12.25
C ASP A 82 18.17 7.12 -11.07
N GLU A 83 17.61 7.68 -9.99
CA GLU A 83 17.09 6.86 -8.88
C GLU A 83 15.90 6.01 -9.36
N TYR A 84 14.99 6.60 -10.15
CA TYR A 84 13.85 5.88 -10.68
C TYR A 84 14.26 4.75 -11.63
N GLU A 85 15.24 4.99 -12.51
CA GLU A 85 15.86 3.99 -13.38
C GLU A 85 16.45 2.85 -12.57
N ARG A 86 17.24 3.17 -11.53
CA ARG A 86 17.85 2.19 -10.65
C ARG A 86 16.79 1.26 -10.05
N TYR A 87 15.65 1.78 -9.62
CA TYR A 87 14.59 0.97 -9.02
C TYR A 87 13.90 0.03 -10.00
N PHE A 88 13.94 0.35 -11.30
CA PHE A 88 13.40 -0.52 -12.35
C PHE A 88 14.37 -1.63 -12.75
N PHE A 89 15.66 -1.32 -12.87
CA PHE A 89 16.58 -2.17 -13.63
C PHE A 89 17.75 -2.77 -12.82
N SER A 90 18.06 -2.25 -11.62
CA SER A 90 19.25 -2.72 -10.88
C SER A 90 19.09 -4.07 -10.16
N LYS A 91 17.85 -4.56 -10.03
CA LYS A 91 17.54 -5.86 -9.41
C LYS A 91 16.95 -6.80 -10.46
N GLY A 92 16.89 -8.10 -10.14
CA GLY A 92 16.31 -9.11 -11.05
C GLY A 92 14.85 -8.84 -11.43
N SER A 93 14.12 -8.01 -10.67
CA SER A 93 12.78 -7.49 -11.01
C SER A 93 12.68 -6.03 -10.56
N SER A 94 11.77 -5.27 -11.18
CA SER A 94 11.48 -3.89 -10.77
C SER A 94 11.02 -3.85 -9.31
N PHE A 95 11.46 -2.86 -8.55
CA PHE A 95 10.96 -2.59 -7.21
C PHE A 95 9.45 -2.33 -7.19
N TYR A 96 8.90 -1.85 -8.32
CA TYR A 96 7.49 -1.53 -8.46
C TYR A 96 6.62 -2.73 -8.86
N GLU A 97 7.17 -3.93 -9.01
CA GLU A 97 6.48 -5.15 -9.45
C GLU A 97 5.15 -5.42 -8.71
N GLY A 98 4.02 -5.39 -9.41
CA GLY A 98 2.66 -5.47 -8.82
C GLY A 98 2.00 -4.11 -8.52
N SER A 99 2.69 -2.99 -8.80
CA SER A 99 2.18 -1.61 -8.68
C SER A 99 2.40 -0.78 -9.95
N LEU A 100 2.52 -1.47 -11.10
CA LEU A 100 2.99 -0.90 -12.37
C LEU A 100 2.02 0.11 -13.01
N LYS A 101 0.76 0.15 -12.56
CA LYS A 101 -0.26 1.12 -13.02
C LYS A 101 0.23 2.57 -12.85
N SER A 102 0.85 2.86 -11.71
CA SER A 102 1.28 4.21 -11.35
C SER A 102 2.49 4.62 -12.19
N CYS A 103 3.34 3.65 -12.54
CA CYS A 103 4.46 3.85 -13.47
C CYS A 103 3.98 4.14 -14.89
N LYS A 104 2.96 3.43 -15.39
CA LYS A 104 2.34 3.72 -16.70
C LYS A 104 1.74 5.12 -16.74
N ILE A 105 0.99 5.50 -15.69
CA ILE A 105 0.43 6.85 -15.56
C ILE A 105 1.54 7.89 -15.56
N PHE A 106 2.57 7.70 -14.74
CA PHE A 106 3.68 8.64 -14.62
C PHE A 106 4.45 8.77 -15.95
N LYS A 107 4.78 7.66 -16.62
CA LYS A 107 5.35 7.68 -17.98
C LYS A 107 4.51 8.51 -18.93
N TYR A 108 3.20 8.25 -18.98
CA TYR A 108 2.29 8.97 -19.86
C TYR A 108 2.32 10.48 -19.60
N MET A 109 2.27 10.86 -18.32
CA MET A 109 2.33 12.27 -17.92
C MET A 109 3.63 12.92 -18.35
N ILE A 110 4.78 12.29 -18.12
CA ILE A 110 6.10 12.82 -18.52
C ILE A 110 6.20 12.99 -20.03
N GLU A 111 5.87 11.95 -20.80
CA GLU A 111 6.03 11.95 -22.26
C GLU A 111 5.08 12.91 -22.97
N ASN A 112 3.94 13.21 -22.35
CA ASN A 112 2.95 14.14 -22.87
C ASN A 112 2.98 15.53 -22.20
N LYS A 113 4.03 15.82 -21.41
CA LYS A 113 4.25 17.11 -20.73
C LYS A 113 3.08 17.53 -19.81
N CYS A 114 2.43 16.57 -19.19
CA CYS A 114 1.36 16.79 -18.22
C CYS A 114 1.93 17.14 -16.84
N THR A 115 1.08 17.69 -15.99
CA THR A 115 1.33 18.08 -14.60
C THR A 115 0.28 17.45 -13.67
N LEU A 116 0.39 17.67 -12.35
CA LEU A 116 -0.65 17.20 -11.42
C LEU A 116 -2.02 17.84 -11.65
N LYS A 117 -2.10 18.99 -12.35
CA LYS A 117 -3.38 19.61 -12.70
C LYS A 117 -4.19 18.76 -13.68
N ASP A 118 -3.51 17.94 -14.47
CA ASP A 118 -4.14 17.06 -15.45
C ASP A 118 -4.51 15.70 -14.83
N PHE A 119 -4.09 15.40 -13.60
CA PHE A 119 -4.43 14.13 -12.92
C PHE A 119 -5.78 14.26 -12.22
N HIS A 120 -6.77 13.52 -12.70
CA HIS A 120 -8.13 13.55 -12.15
C HIS A 120 -8.61 12.16 -11.76
N MET A 121 -9.54 12.13 -10.80
CA MET A 121 -10.28 10.91 -10.47
C MET A 121 -11.77 11.25 -10.30
N VAL A 122 -12.63 10.49 -10.95
CA VAL A 122 -14.08 10.69 -10.93
C VAL A 122 -14.81 9.41 -10.55
N ILE A 123 -15.87 9.52 -9.74
CA ILE A 123 -16.73 8.39 -9.41
C ILE A 123 -17.69 8.14 -10.57
N LEU A 124 -17.64 6.94 -11.14
CA LEU A 124 -18.57 6.52 -12.18
C LEU A 124 -19.87 6.02 -11.56
N ASP A 125 -19.78 5.09 -10.62
CA ASP A 125 -20.93 4.48 -9.95
C ASP A 125 -20.64 4.26 -8.46
N GLU A 126 -21.59 4.63 -7.60
CA GLU A 126 -21.60 4.18 -6.21
C GLU A 126 -22.43 2.89 -6.15
N ILE A 127 -21.82 1.79 -5.72
CA ILE A 127 -22.46 0.48 -5.76
C ILE A 127 -22.07 -0.36 -4.54
N GLU A 128 -22.95 -1.29 -4.17
CA GLU A 128 -22.73 -2.25 -3.09
C GLU A 128 -21.50 -3.14 -3.37
N ILE A 129 -20.84 -3.58 -2.30
CA ILE A 129 -19.52 -4.24 -2.34
C ILE A 129 -19.56 -5.55 -3.15
N ASP A 130 -20.66 -6.30 -3.06
CA ASP A 130 -20.88 -7.58 -3.75
C ASP A 130 -21.02 -7.45 -5.27
N LYS A 131 -21.33 -6.25 -5.77
CA LYS A 131 -21.50 -5.97 -7.20
C LYS A 131 -20.31 -5.25 -7.84
N LEU A 132 -19.27 -4.93 -7.06
CA LEU A 132 -18.11 -4.19 -7.55
C LEU A 132 -17.40 -4.93 -8.70
N GLU A 133 -17.15 -6.24 -8.54
CA GLU A 133 -16.43 -7.03 -9.57
C GLU A 133 -17.22 -7.07 -10.89
N GLU A 134 -18.52 -7.33 -10.83
CA GLU A 134 -19.38 -7.35 -12.02
C GLU A 134 -19.38 -5.99 -12.75
N LYS A 135 -19.52 -4.90 -11.98
CA LYS A 135 -19.57 -3.54 -12.56
C LYS A 135 -18.23 -3.08 -13.12
N GLU A 136 -17.12 -3.45 -12.47
CA GLU A 136 -15.77 -3.17 -12.99
C GLU A 136 -15.55 -3.86 -14.35
N GLN A 137 -15.96 -5.13 -14.49
CA GLN A 137 -15.86 -5.86 -15.76
C GLN A 137 -16.72 -5.25 -16.87
N GLU A 138 -17.89 -4.70 -16.55
CA GLU A 138 -18.72 -3.95 -17.51
C GLU A 138 -17.94 -2.76 -18.09
N TYR A 139 -17.30 -1.95 -17.24
CA TYR A 139 -16.49 -0.82 -17.68
C TYR A 139 -15.23 -1.25 -18.44
N PHE A 140 -14.57 -2.34 -18.04
CA PHE A 140 -13.44 -2.87 -18.79
C PHE A 140 -13.83 -3.25 -20.23
N ARG A 141 -14.96 -3.95 -20.42
CA ARG A 141 -15.47 -4.30 -21.75
C ARG A 141 -15.95 -3.09 -22.54
N ARG A 142 -16.57 -2.12 -21.86
CA ARG A 142 -17.08 -0.91 -22.48
C ARG A 142 -15.96 0.02 -22.96
N LEU A 143 -14.93 0.22 -22.15
CA LEU A 143 -13.90 1.23 -22.38
C LEU A 143 -12.56 0.65 -22.87
N LEU A 144 -12.41 -0.68 -22.89
CA LEU A 144 -11.19 -1.38 -23.30
C LEU A 144 -9.93 -0.86 -22.57
N SER A 145 -10.08 -0.49 -21.30
CA SER A 145 -9.04 0.16 -20.49
C SER A 145 -7.77 -0.70 -20.28
N SER A 146 -7.87 -2.03 -20.43
CA SER A 146 -6.74 -2.96 -20.38
C SER A 146 -5.90 -2.98 -21.65
N PHE A 147 -6.43 -2.46 -22.76
CA PHE A 147 -5.76 -2.38 -24.06
C PHE A 147 -5.32 -0.95 -24.36
N PHE A 148 -6.24 0.00 -24.28
CA PHE A 148 -5.98 1.41 -24.60
C PHE A 148 -5.49 2.23 -23.40
N GLY A 149 -5.81 1.81 -22.18
CA GLY A 149 -5.51 2.54 -20.95
C GLY A 149 -4.44 1.90 -20.07
N PHE A 150 -4.48 2.22 -18.78
CA PHE A 150 -3.44 1.83 -17.82
C PHE A 150 -3.72 0.49 -17.11
N ASN A 151 -4.92 -0.09 -17.27
CA ASN A 151 -5.29 -1.34 -16.62
C ASN A 151 -4.42 -2.53 -17.07
N GLN A 152 -4.44 -3.59 -16.27
CA GLN A 152 -3.90 -4.91 -16.65
C GLN A 152 -5.01 -5.75 -17.27
N PHE A 153 -4.64 -6.86 -17.93
CA PHE A 153 -5.59 -7.80 -18.51
C PHE A 153 -6.50 -8.47 -17.47
N ASN A 154 -7.73 -8.76 -17.86
CA ASN A 154 -8.76 -9.26 -16.95
C ASN A 154 -8.47 -10.69 -16.51
N SER A 155 -7.99 -11.53 -17.44
CA SER A 155 -7.48 -12.86 -17.14
C SER A 155 -6.36 -12.80 -16.10
N PHE A 156 -5.39 -11.89 -16.26
CA PHE A 156 -4.31 -11.73 -15.28
C PHE A 156 -4.86 -11.40 -13.89
N LEU A 157 -5.73 -10.38 -13.78
CA LEU A 157 -6.34 -9.98 -12.52
C LEU A 157 -7.14 -11.11 -11.86
N LYS A 158 -7.96 -11.84 -12.64
CA LYS A 158 -8.72 -13.00 -12.16
C LYS A 158 -7.83 -14.13 -11.65
N SER A 159 -6.62 -14.27 -12.20
CA SER A 159 -5.69 -15.33 -11.81
C SER A 159 -4.97 -15.05 -10.47
N LEU A 160 -4.83 -13.79 -10.06
CA LEU A 160 -4.01 -13.40 -8.89
C LEU A 160 -4.42 -14.12 -7.58
N PRO A 161 -5.71 -14.24 -7.21
CA PRO A 161 -6.10 -14.93 -5.98
C PRO A 161 -5.69 -16.42 -5.96
N PHE A 162 -5.59 -17.05 -7.13
CA PHE A 162 -5.30 -18.48 -7.26
C PHE A 162 -3.81 -18.78 -7.46
N ARG A 163 -3.03 -17.83 -8.01
CA ARG A 163 -1.58 -18.00 -8.18
C ARG A 163 -0.82 -18.05 -6.85
N PHE A 164 -1.30 -17.29 -5.85
CA PHE A 164 -0.62 -17.12 -4.57
C PHE A 164 -1.31 -17.83 -3.39
N SER A 165 -2.37 -18.59 -3.66
CA SER A 165 -3.05 -19.41 -2.66
C SER A 165 -2.96 -20.89 -3.02
N ASN A 166 -3.11 -21.77 -2.03
CA ASN A 166 -3.25 -23.21 -2.28
C ASN A 166 -4.67 -23.58 -2.78
N ILE A 167 -5.46 -22.59 -3.20
CA ILE A 167 -6.85 -22.76 -3.61
C ILE A 167 -6.87 -23.02 -5.11
N GLN A 168 -7.46 -24.14 -5.52
CA GLN A 168 -7.71 -24.42 -6.92
C GLN A 168 -9.05 -23.85 -7.35
N MET A 169 -9.10 -23.31 -8.57
CA MET A 169 -10.37 -22.92 -9.18
C MET A 169 -11.26 -24.15 -9.38
N ASN A 170 -12.56 -23.99 -9.12
CA ASN A 170 -13.58 -24.97 -9.48
C ASN A 170 -13.92 -24.88 -10.99
N GLU A 171 -14.73 -25.82 -11.49
CA GLU A 171 -15.01 -25.88 -12.94
C GLU A 171 -15.75 -24.64 -13.47
N LYS A 172 -16.60 -24.00 -12.68
CA LYS A 172 -17.28 -22.76 -13.07
C LYS A 172 -16.27 -21.61 -13.16
N GLU A 173 -15.44 -21.43 -12.14
CA GLU A 173 -14.41 -20.39 -12.09
C GLU A 173 -13.41 -20.52 -13.24
N ILE A 174 -13.07 -21.75 -13.64
CA ILE A 174 -12.18 -21.99 -14.78
C ILE A 174 -12.87 -21.66 -16.09
N ASN A 175 -14.14 -21.99 -16.24
CA ASN A 175 -14.87 -21.57 -17.42
C ASN A 175 -14.92 -20.04 -17.53
N ASP A 176 -15.22 -19.33 -16.45
CA ASP A 176 -15.24 -17.87 -16.41
C ASP A 176 -13.84 -17.30 -16.74
N TYR A 177 -12.79 -17.89 -16.17
CA TYR A 177 -11.39 -17.50 -16.44
C TYR A 177 -10.99 -17.74 -17.91
N LEU A 178 -11.40 -18.86 -18.50
CA LEU A 178 -11.15 -19.17 -19.91
C LEU A 178 -11.93 -18.25 -20.86
N ASP A 179 -13.09 -17.72 -20.46
CA ASP A 179 -13.80 -16.69 -21.25
C ASP A 179 -13.03 -15.37 -21.25
N LEU A 180 -12.57 -14.91 -20.08
CA LEU A 180 -11.73 -13.72 -19.98
C LEU A 180 -10.44 -13.86 -20.79
N PHE A 181 -9.84 -15.06 -20.83
CA PHE A 181 -8.68 -15.32 -21.68
C PHE A 181 -8.97 -15.14 -23.16
N LYS A 182 -10.10 -15.65 -23.64
CA LYS A 182 -10.48 -15.50 -25.05
C LYS A 182 -10.74 -14.04 -25.39
N GLU A 183 -11.41 -13.31 -24.50
CA GLU A 183 -11.59 -11.86 -24.63
C GLU A 183 -10.23 -11.15 -24.72
N ASP A 184 -9.29 -11.46 -23.82
CA ASP A 184 -7.95 -10.87 -23.81
C ASP A 184 -7.13 -11.23 -25.05
N ILE A 185 -7.14 -12.50 -25.48
CA ILE A 185 -6.44 -12.96 -26.70
C ILE A 185 -6.96 -12.25 -27.94
N GLN A 186 -8.27 -12.10 -28.07
CA GLN A 186 -8.87 -11.36 -29.18
C GLN A 186 -8.45 -9.89 -29.13
N GLY A 187 -8.54 -9.25 -27.96
CA GLY A 187 -8.10 -7.87 -27.79
C GLY A 187 -6.60 -7.67 -28.04
N ILE A 188 -5.75 -8.63 -27.69
CA ILE A 188 -4.32 -8.60 -28.05
C ILE A 188 -4.15 -8.65 -29.56
N HIS A 189 -4.90 -9.49 -30.27
CA HIS A 189 -4.85 -9.54 -31.73
C HIS A 189 -5.20 -8.17 -32.35
N ASP A 190 -6.26 -7.54 -31.85
CA ASP A 190 -6.82 -6.30 -32.42
C ASP A 190 -6.02 -5.05 -32.01
N TYR A 191 -5.45 -5.04 -30.79
CA TYR A 191 -4.93 -3.83 -30.15
C TYR A 191 -3.47 -3.91 -29.68
N TYR A 192 -2.67 -4.88 -30.13
CA TYR A 192 -1.29 -5.08 -29.67
C TYR A 192 -0.42 -3.80 -29.64
N ASN A 193 -0.58 -2.93 -30.64
CA ASN A 193 0.19 -1.69 -30.80
C ASN A 193 -0.46 -0.46 -30.12
N TYR A 194 -1.54 -0.65 -29.37
CA TYR A 194 -2.27 0.40 -28.65
C TYR A 194 -2.03 0.32 -27.14
N GLY A 195 -2.13 1.48 -26.51
CA GLY A 195 -1.99 1.67 -25.08
C GLY A 195 -0.75 0.97 -24.52
N PHE A 196 -0.98 0.18 -23.47
CA PHE A 196 0.04 -0.67 -22.85
C PHE A 196 -0.19 -2.15 -23.15
N THR A 197 -0.90 -2.48 -24.24
CA THR A 197 -1.25 -3.86 -24.60
C THR A 197 -0.02 -4.75 -24.76
N LYS A 198 0.98 -4.27 -25.52
CA LYS A 198 2.26 -4.97 -25.70
C LYS A 198 2.92 -5.31 -24.37
N PHE A 199 3.03 -4.31 -23.48
CA PHE A 199 3.58 -4.52 -22.15
C PHE A 199 2.77 -5.55 -21.36
N ASN A 200 1.45 -5.39 -21.27
CA ASN A 200 0.56 -6.30 -20.54
C ASN A 200 0.69 -7.75 -21.03
N PHE A 201 0.78 -7.94 -22.35
CA PHE A 201 0.96 -9.26 -22.95
C PHE A 201 2.30 -9.88 -22.59
N GLU A 202 3.39 -9.17 -22.85
CA GLU A 202 4.71 -9.73 -22.66
C GLU A 202 5.07 -9.92 -21.18
N HIS A 203 4.51 -9.08 -20.30
CA HIS A 203 4.81 -9.07 -18.88
C HIS A 203 3.90 -10.01 -18.06
N SER A 204 2.61 -10.11 -18.41
CA SER A 204 1.61 -10.75 -17.54
C SER A 204 0.92 -11.97 -18.14
N MET A 205 0.92 -12.11 -19.47
CA MET A 205 0.23 -13.23 -20.12
C MET A 205 1.02 -14.54 -19.93
N PRO A 206 0.39 -15.59 -19.39
CA PRO A 206 1.04 -16.88 -19.21
C PRO A 206 1.34 -17.55 -20.55
N THR A 207 2.34 -18.43 -20.55
CA THR A 207 2.58 -19.34 -21.67
C THR A 207 1.58 -20.50 -21.66
N PRO A 208 1.41 -21.22 -22.79
CA PRO A 208 0.62 -22.45 -22.83
C PRO A 208 1.01 -23.49 -21.76
N ARG A 209 2.28 -23.54 -21.35
CA ARG A 209 2.77 -24.44 -20.29
C ARG A 209 2.35 -23.96 -18.90
N ASP A 210 2.36 -22.65 -18.69
CA ASP A 210 2.03 -22.05 -17.39
C ASP A 210 0.58 -22.29 -16.98
N ILE A 211 -0.31 -22.63 -17.91
CA ILE A 211 -1.72 -22.94 -17.61
C ILE A 211 -1.99 -24.45 -17.44
N ASP A 212 -1.01 -25.33 -17.70
CA ASP A 212 -1.20 -26.79 -17.61
C ASP A 212 -1.54 -27.28 -16.20
N TYR A 213 -1.13 -26.54 -15.17
CA TYR A 213 -1.48 -26.89 -13.79
C TYR A 213 -2.99 -26.85 -13.54
N LEU A 214 -3.75 -26.08 -14.33
CA LEU A 214 -5.21 -26.00 -14.20
C LEU A 214 -5.86 -27.36 -14.43
N LEU A 215 -5.27 -28.24 -15.26
CA LEU A 215 -5.81 -29.57 -15.54
C LEU A 215 -5.40 -30.66 -14.52
N LYS A 216 -4.54 -30.37 -13.55
CA LYS A 216 -4.03 -31.39 -12.61
C LYS A 216 -5.15 -32.02 -11.78
N GLY A 217 -5.36 -33.32 -11.96
CA GLY A 217 -6.37 -34.10 -11.23
C GLY A 217 -7.81 -33.86 -11.72
N LYS A 218 -8.00 -33.34 -12.93
CA LYS A 218 -9.30 -32.88 -13.45
C LYS A 218 -9.86 -33.70 -14.61
N GLY A 219 -9.52 -34.99 -14.69
CA GLY A 219 -10.07 -35.93 -15.68
C GLY A 219 -11.60 -36.14 -15.62
N GLN A 220 -12.28 -35.50 -14.66
CA GLN A 220 -13.74 -35.56 -14.45
C GLN A 220 -14.49 -34.32 -14.95
N TRP A 221 -13.81 -33.30 -15.49
CA TRP A 221 -14.51 -32.12 -16.03
C TRP A 221 -15.31 -32.41 -17.29
N ARG A 222 -16.30 -31.56 -17.56
CA ARG A 222 -17.10 -31.65 -18.78
C ARG A 222 -16.20 -31.51 -20.01
N LYS A 223 -16.52 -32.28 -21.05
CA LYS A 223 -15.81 -32.25 -22.34
C LYS A 223 -15.74 -30.84 -22.94
N GLU A 224 -16.78 -30.04 -22.73
CA GLU A 224 -16.85 -28.64 -23.16
C GLU A 224 -15.76 -27.77 -22.50
N THR A 225 -15.57 -27.89 -21.19
CA THR A 225 -14.53 -27.19 -20.43
C THR A 225 -13.14 -27.57 -20.93
N LEU A 226 -12.90 -28.87 -21.14
CA LEU A 226 -11.62 -29.38 -21.66
C LEU A 226 -11.35 -28.88 -23.08
N PHE A 227 -12.35 -28.92 -23.96
CA PHE A 227 -12.24 -28.40 -25.33
C PHE A 227 -11.94 -26.89 -25.32
N LYS A 228 -12.59 -26.14 -24.44
CA LYS A 228 -12.35 -24.70 -24.26
C LYS A 228 -10.92 -24.41 -23.82
N PHE A 229 -10.40 -25.20 -22.87
CA PHE A 229 -9.02 -25.10 -22.39
C PHE A 229 -8.02 -25.36 -23.52
N GLU A 230 -8.17 -26.46 -24.27
CA GLU A 230 -7.27 -26.79 -25.39
C GLU A 230 -7.29 -25.71 -26.47
N LYS A 231 -8.46 -25.14 -26.76
CA LYS A 231 -8.57 -24.00 -27.68
C LYS A 231 -7.77 -22.78 -27.18
N VAL A 232 -7.97 -22.37 -25.92
CA VAL A 232 -7.22 -21.24 -25.32
C VAL A 232 -5.71 -21.51 -25.33
N LYS A 233 -5.30 -22.74 -25.02
CA LYS A 233 -3.90 -23.16 -25.05
C LYS A 233 -3.28 -23.04 -26.45
N SER A 234 -4.03 -23.46 -27.48
CA SER A 234 -3.63 -23.30 -28.88
C SER A 234 -3.54 -21.81 -29.26
N ASP A 235 -4.56 -21.02 -28.93
CA ASP A 235 -4.59 -19.60 -29.25
C ASP A 235 -3.43 -18.85 -28.56
N LEU A 236 -3.11 -19.18 -27.30
CA LEU A 236 -1.94 -18.66 -26.59
C LEU A 236 -0.63 -19.01 -27.29
N TYR A 237 -0.51 -20.24 -27.82
CA TYR A 237 0.66 -20.66 -28.55
C TYR A 237 0.89 -19.78 -29.78
N ASP A 238 -0.16 -19.58 -30.57
CA ASP A 238 -0.11 -18.77 -31.79
C ASP A 238 0.23 -17.30 -31.48
N GLN A 239 -0.33 -16.74 -30.41
CA GLN A 239 -0.03 -15.37 -29.97
C GLN A 239 1.42 -15.21 -29.49
N ASN A 240 1.91 -16.14 -28.66
CA ASN A 240 3.31 -16.09 -28.20
C ASN A 240 4.27 -16.24 -29.38
N LYS A 241 4.01 -17.17 -30.31
CA LYS A 241 4.80 -17.34 -31.52
C LYS A 241 4.79 -16.08 -32.41
N LYS A 242 3.65 -15.42 -32.55
CA LYS A 242 3.51 -14.22 -33.38
C LYS A 242 4.26 -13.02 -32.81
N TYR A 243 4.17 -12.79 -31.49
CA TYR A 243 4.60 -11.54 -30.87
C TYR A 243 5.89 -11.65 -30.04
N LYS A 244 6.36 -12.85 -29.71
CA LYS A 244 7.63 -13.09 -29.01
C LYS A 244 8.60 -13.82 -29.96
N PRO A 245 9.51 -13.09 -30.64
CA PRO A 245 10.37 -13.65 -31.69
C PRO A 245 11.22 -14.84 -31.22
N ASP A 246 11.62 -14.84 -29.95
CA ASP A 246 12.46 -15.85 -29.31
C ASP A 246 11.68 -17.02 -28.70
N TYR A 247 10.35 -17.03 -28.82
CA TYR A 247 9.51 -18.05 -28.19
C TYR A 247 9.79 -19.47 -28.69
N ASP A 248 9.88 -19.64 -30.01
CA ASP A 248 10.19 -20.95 -30.63
C ASP A 248 11.64 -21.37 -30.35
N GLU A 249 12.58 -20.41 -30.28
CA GLU A 249 14.00 -20.66 -29.99
C GLU A 249 14.23 -21.11 -28.54
N MET A 250 13.45 -20.56 -27.59
CA MET A 250 13.59 -20.87 -26.16
C MET A 250 12.90 -22.17 -25.75
N ARG A 251 11.90 -22.61 -26.51
CA ARG A 251 11.11 -23.80 -26.18
C ARG A 251 11.95 -25.07 -25.97
N PRO A 252 12.95 -25.41 -26.82
CA PRO A 252 13.83 -26.55 -26.61
C PRO A 252 14.66 -26.44 -25.32
N PHE A 253 15.07 -25.24 -24.92
CA PHE A 253 15.80 -25.03 -23.67
C PHE A 253 14.91 -25.31 -22.46
N LEU A 254 13.66 -24.84 -22.49
CA LEU A 254 12.68 -25.12 -21.44
C LEU A 254 12.39 -26.62 -21.31
N ASP A 255 12.18 -27.31 -22.44
CA ASP A 255 11.98 -28.78 -22.45
C ASP A 255 13.19 -29.53 -21.90
N LYS A 256 14.39 -29.12 -22.32
CA LYS A 256 15.64 -29.70 -21.83
C LYS A 256 15.82 -29.43 -20.33
N LYS A 257 15.46 -28.24 -19.83
CA LYS A 257 15.48 -27.93 -18.39
C LYS A 257 14.55 -28.85 -17.62
N ASP A 258 13.32 -29.04 -18.06
CA ASP A 258 12.34 -29.87 -17.36
C ASP A 258 12.74 -31.34 -17.33
N LYS A 259 13.28 -31.86 -18.43
CA LYS A 259 13.86 -33.21 -18.49
C LYS A 259 15.03 -33.37 -17.52
N LEU A 260 15.99 -32.45 -17.54
CA LEU A 260 17.16 -32.49 -16.65
C LEU A 260 16.76 -32.34 -15.18
N TYR A 261 15.76 -31.50 -14.89
CA TYR A 261 15.20 -31.36 -13.55
C TYR A 261 14.54 -32.66 -13.09
N GLY A 262 13.78 -33.34 -13.95
CA GLY A 262 13.21 -34.66 -13.66
C GLY A 262 14.28 -35.69 -13.30
N ASP A 263 15.32 -35.81 -14.12
CA ASP A 263 16.48 -36.69 -13.85
C ASP A 263 17.14 -36.35 -12.50
N TYR A 264 17.38 -35.06 -12.24
CA TYR A 264 17.96 -34.58 -10.98
C TYR A 264 17.07 -34.89 -9.78
N VAL A 265 15.76 -34.71 -9.89
CA VAL A 265 14.79 -35.00 -8.81
C VAL A 265 14.80 -36.49 -8.46
N VAL A 266 14.82 -37.37 -9.46
CA VAL A 266 14.92 -38.83 -9.24
C VAL A 266 16.24 -39.17 -8.56
N ALA A 267 17.37 -38.66 -9.06
CA ALA A 267 18.69 -38.90 -8.45
C ALA A 267 18.79 -38.36 -7.01
N ARG A 268 18.20 -37.19 -6.75
CA ARG A 268 18.12 -36.58 -5.42
C ARG A 268 17.28 -37.43 -4.47
N PHE A 269 16.16 -37.95 -4.94
CA PHE A 269 15.31 -38.85 -4.16
C PHE A 269 16.07 -40.12 -3.77
N GLU A 270 16.79 -40.73 -4.72
CA GLU A 270 17.58 -41.93 -4.48
C GLU A 270 18.76 -41.69 -3.53
N PHE A 271 19.43 -40.55 -3.65
CA PHE A 271 20.44 -40.11 -2.69
C PHE A 271 19.85 -39.94 -1.29
N ASN A 272 18.73 -39.24 -1.15
CA ASN A 272 18.07 -39.04 0.14
C ASN A 272 17.65 -40.37 0.77
N ARG A 273 17.09 -41.29 -0.02
CA ARG A 273 16.70 -42.63 0.43
C ARG A 273 17.91 -43.43 0.95
N ALA A 274 19.04 -43.39 0.24
CA ALA A 274 20.28 -44.04 0.68
C ALA A 274 20.84 -43.38 1.96
N LEU A 275 20.80 -42.06 2.04
CA LEU A 275 21.26 -41.30 3.19
C LEU A 275 20.40 -41.55 4.44
N ASP A 276 19.08 -41.64 4.29
CA ASP A 276 18.17 -41.92 5.40
C ASP A 276 18.34 -43.34 5.94
N ALA A 277 18.54 -44.32 5.05
CA ALA A 277 18.90 -45.68 5.43
C ALA A 277 20.23 -45.70 6.21
N PHE A 278 21.26 -45.02 5.69
CA PHE A 278 22.56 -44.89 6.34
C PHE A 278 22.44 -44.24 7.74
N LYS A 279 21.73 -43.11 7.85
CA LYS A 279 21.46 -42.44 9.14
C LYS A 279 20.75 -43.35 10.14
N SER A 280 19.77 -44.13 9.68
CA SER A 280 19.03 -45.07 10.53
C SER A 280 19.96 -46.13 11.13
N ASP A 281 20.86 -46.71 10.33
CA ASP A 281 21.77 -47.75 10.79
C ASP A 281 22.92 -47.19 11.64
N ILE A 282 23.42 -45.98 11.33
CA ILE A 282 24.34 -45.22 12.21
C ILE A 282 23.71 -45.02 13.58
N ASN A 283 22.44 -44.60 13.66
CA ASN A 283 21.75 -44.38 14.94
C ASN A 283 21.67 -45.68 15.76
N LYS A 284 21.44 -46.83 15.13
CA LYS A 284 21.44 -48.12 15.83
C LYS A 284 22.82 -48.46 16.37
N GLU A 285 23.87 -48.27 15.57
CA GLU A 285 25.24 -48.61 15.97
C GLU A 285 25.78 -47.66 17.04
N PHE A 286 25.54 -46.35 16.91
CA PHE A 286 25.89 -45.37 17.93
C PHE A 286 25.25 -45.71 19.29
N ARG A 287 23.99 -46.17 19.30
CA ARG A 287 23.33 -46.65 20.53
C ARG A 287 24.01 -47.89 21.11
N LYS A 288 24.38 -48.88 20.28
CA LYS A 288 25.11 -50.08 20.74
C LYS A 288 26.46 -49.72 21.36
N GLN A 289 27.18 -48.80 20.72
CA GLN A 289 28.49 -48.32 21.17
C GLN A 289 28.42 -47.23 22.25
N LYS A 290 27.22 -46.88 22.74
CA LYS A 290 26.98 -45.82 23.74
C LYS A 290 27.59 -44.46 23.34
N LEU A 291 27.55 -44.14 22.05
CA LEU A 291 27.94 -42.86 21.46
C LEU A 291 26.71 -41.93 21.38
N TYR A 292 26.69 -40.85 22.16
CA TYR A 292 25.51 -39.98 22.30
C TYR A 292 25.70 -38.55 21.76
N SER A 293 26.75 -38.28 20.98
CA SER A 293 26.96 -36.95 20.39
C SER A 293 26.32 -36.84 19.01
N GLU A 294 25.27 -36.03 18.91
CA GLU A 294 24.66 -35.66 17.62
C GLU A 294 25.67 -34.95 16.71
N LYS A 295 26.50 -34.06 17.27
CA LYS A 295 27.57 -33.38 16.52
C LYS A 295 28.59 -34.36 15.93
N ALA A 296 28.99 -35.40 16.68
CA ALA A 296 29.90 -36.41 16.15
C ALA A 296 29.27 -37.24 15.04
N LYS A 297 27.97 -37.54 15.16
CA LYS A 297 27.19 -38.22 14.11
C LYS A 297 27.11 -37.38 12.84
N ASP A 298 26.82 -36.09 12.97
CA ASP A 298 26.79 -35.17 11.83
C ASP A 298 28.16 -35.05 11.17
N ASN A 299 29.24 -34.97 11.97
CA ASN A 299 30.61 -34.98 11.46
C ASN A 299 30.95 -36.28 10.71
N PHE A 300 30.53 -37.45 11.22
CA PHE A 300 30.72 -38.71 10.49
C PHE A 300 29.99 -38.70 9.15
N ILE A 301 28.70 -38.36 9.14
CA ILE A 301 27.88 -38.30 7.93
C ILE A 301 28.47 -37.31 6.91
N ASN A 302 28.86 -36.10 7.36
CA ASN A 302 29.43 -35.09 6.48
C ASN A 302 30.81 -35.49 5.96
N SER A 303 31.61 -36.23 6.73
CA SER A 303 32.89 -36.76 6.25
C SER A 303 32.75 -37.78 5.12
N VAL A 304 31.59 -38.44 5.03
CA VAL A 304 31.26 -39.39 3.95
C VAL A 304 30.74 -38.65 2.71
N ILE A 305 29.88 -37.64 2.90
CA ILE A 305 29.27 -36.87 1.80
C ILE A 305 30.28 -35.91 1.16
N HIS A 306 31.16 -35.32 1.96
CA HIS A 306 32.12 -34.28 1.56
C HIS A 306 33.55 -34.75 1.82
N GLU A 307 34.00 -35.74 1.04
CA GLU A 307 35.31 -36.38 1.23
C GLU A 307 36.47 -35.38 1.16
N ASP A 308 36.34 -34.33 0.36
CA ASP A 308 37.33 -33.26 0.22
C ASP A 308 37.46 -32.36 1.48
N ASN A 309 36.56 -32.49 2.47
CA ASN A 309 36.56 -31.69 3.69
C ASN A 309 37.08 -32.49 4.89
N SER A 310 38.41 -32.49 5.08
CA SER A 310 39.09 -33.26 6.14
C SER A 310 38.64 -32.91 7.56
N LYS A 311 38.14 -31.69 7.77
CA LYS A 311 37.75 -31.18 9.10
C LYS A 311 36.69 -32.03 9.78
N HIS A 312 35.68 -32.50 9.04
CA HIS A 312 34.62 -33.33 9.63
C HIS A 312 35.16 -34.71 10.03
N LYS A 313 36.05 -35.28 9.21
CA LYS A 313 36.71 -36.56 9.46
C LYS A 313 37.61 -36.48 10.70
N GLU A 314 38.45 -35.45 10.79
CA GLU A 314 39.33 -35.19 11.94
C GLU A 314 38.52 -35.05 13.23
N GLN A 315 37.51 -34.18 13.24
CA GLN A 315 36.67 -33.96 14.43
C GLN A 315 35.91 -35.21 14.86
N PHE A 316 35.49 -36.05 13.91
CA PHE A 316 34.86 -37.31 14.23
C PHE A 316 35.86 -38.32 14.82
N GLN A 317 37.05 -38.44 14.24
CA GLN A 317 38.11 -39.33 14.74
C GLN A 317 38.57 -38.93 16.15
N ASP A 318 38.70 -37.64 16.44
CA ASP A 318 39.02 -37.14 17.78
C ASP A 318 37.93 -37.53 18.81
N TYR A 319 36.66 -37.42 18.41
CA TYR A 319 35.56 -37.87 19.25
C TYR A 319 35.62 -39.37 19.53
N ILE A 320 35.85 -40.20 18.51
CA ILE A 320 35.97 -41.66 18.65
C ILE A 320 37.13 -42.04 19.58
N LYS A 321 38.31 -41.41 19.43
CA LYS A 321 39.46 -41.58 20.34
C LYS A 321 39.12 -41.21 21.78
N SER A 322 38.44 -40.07 21.98
CA SER A 322 38.03 -39.61 23.32
C SER A 322 37.09 -40.57 24.05
N ARG A 323 36.32 -41.37 23.28
CA ARG A 323 35.37 -42.36 23.81
C ARG A 323 35.95 -43.76 23.93
N LYS A 324 37.22 -43.96 23.55
CA LYS A 324 37.89 -45.27 23.53
C LYS A 324 37.07 -46.32 22.76
N CYS A 325 36.42 -45.90 21.67
CA CYS A 325 35.67 -46.81 20.82
C CYS A 325 36.65 -47.49 19.84
N GLU A 326 36.75 -48.82 19.91
CA GLU A 326 37.67 -49.61 19.08
C GLU A 326 37.07 -50.02 17.73
N ILE A 327 35.78 -49.73 17.50
CA ILE A 327 35.11 -50.06 16.24
C ILE A 327 35.49 -49.04 15.16
N ASP A 328 36.00 -49.55 14.05
CA ASP A 328 36.18 -48.78 12.82
C ASP A 328 34.83 -48.62 12.10
N LEU A 329 34.13 -47.52 12.41
CA LEU A 329 32.82 -47.22 11.83
C LEU A 329 32.88 -46.97 10.33
N TYR A 330 34.01 -46.53 9.76
CA TYR A 330 34.15 -46.40 8.31
C TYR A 330 34.13 -47.78 7.66
N ARG A 331 34.91 -48.71 8.21
CA ARG A 331 34.91 -50.11 7.75
C ARG A 331 33.56 -50.80 7.98
N THR A 332 32.93 -50.58 9.14
CA THR A 332 31.61 -51.16 9.47
C THR A 332 30.54 -50.75 8.46
N PHE A 333 30.57 -49.49 8.02
CA PHE A 333 29.56 -48.93 7.12
C PHE A 333 30.01 -48.82 5.67
N GLN A 334 31.11 -49.46 5.25
CA GLN A 334 31.69 -49.30 3.92
C GLN A 334 30.65 -49.44 2.79
N ASN A 335 29.81 -50.48 2.83
CA ASN A 335 28.76 -50.68 1.82
C ASN A 335 27.73 -49.53 1.76
N HIS A 336 27.39 -48.93 2.91
CA HIS A 336 26.51 -47.76 2.95
C HIS A 336 27.22 -46.50 2.46
N ILE A 337 28.49 -46.34 2.83
CA ILE A 337 29.36 -45.24 2.40
C ILE A 337 29.46 -45.25 0.87
N ASP A 338 29.85 -46.37 0.27
CA ASP A 338 29.97 -46.53 -1.20
C ASP A 338 28.65 -46.19 -1.90
N LYS A 339 27.53 -46.69 -1.35
CA LYS A 339 26.19 -46.43 -1.90
C LYS A 339 25.80 -44.96 -1.82
N VAL A 340 26.05 -44.31 -0.68
CA VAL A 340 25.73 -42.90 -0.45
C VAL A 340 26.61 -42.00 -1.33
N GLN A 341 27.91 -42.28 -1.42
CA GLN A 341 28.85 -41.54 -2.26
C GLN A 341 28.50 -41.67 -3.74
N ASN A 342 28.28 -42.90 -4.24
CA ASN A 342 27.85 -43.12 -5.61
C ASN A 342 26.55 -42.39 -5.95
N ASN A 343 25.53 -42.45 -5.08
CA ASN A 343 24.28 -41.72 -5.30
C ASN A 343 24.47 -40.19 -5.21
N TYR A 344 25.38 -39.71 -4.37
CA TYR A 344 25.72 -38.29 -4.26
C TYR A 344 26.40 -37.78 -5.54
N GLU A 345 27.34 -38.54 -6.09
CA GLU A 345 27.99 -38.26 -7.37
C GLU A 345 26.98 -38.25 -8.52
N ILE A 346 26.13 -39.27 -8.63
CA ILE A 346 25.05 -39.32 -9.64
C ILE A 346 24.16 -38.08 -9.53
N LYS A 347 23.70 -37.73 -8.32
CA LYS A 347 22.89 -36.53 -8.09
C LYS A 347 23.63 -35.26 -8.55
N ASN A 348 24.90 -35.09 -8.20
CA ASN A 348 25.68 -33.93 -8.59
C ASN A 348 25.93 -33.87 -10.10
N ASN A 349 26.21 -35.00 -10.74
CA ASN A 349 26.39 -35.14 -12.18
C ASN A 349 25.10 -34.81 -12.96
N LYS A 350 23.93 -35.09 -12.39
CA LYS A 350 22.63 -34.67 -12.95
C LYS A 350 22.30 -33.21 -12.64
N ASN A 351 22.72 -32.69 -11.48
CA ASN A 351 22.47 -31.29 -11.10
C ASN A 351 23.28 -30.31 -11.97
N LYS A 352 24.55 -30.58 -12.27
CA LYS A 352 25.41 -29.70 -13.08
C LYS A 352 24.76 -29.22 -14.40
N PRO A 353 24.36 -30.12 -15.34
CA PRO A 353 23.74 -29.70 -16.59
C PRO A 353 22.36 -29.03 -16.38
N TYR A 354 21.62 -29.40 -15.33
CA TYR A 354 20.38 -28.72 -14.94
C TYR A 354 20.66 -27.26 -14.52
N GLN A 355 21.67 -27.01 -13.69
CA GLN A 355 22.03 -25.64 -13.26
C GLN A 355 22.53 -24.80 -14.43
N GLU A 356 23.36 -25.37 -15.31
CA GLU A 356 23.86 -24.66 -16.50
C GLU A 356 22.73 -24.16 -17.39
N ILE A 357 21.71 -25.00 -17.66
CA ILE A 357 20.58 -24.57 -18.47
C ILE A 357 19.62 -23.64 -17.72
N ALA A 358 19.42 -23.85 -16.41
CA ALA A 358 18.60 -22.98 -15.59
C ALA A 358 19.17 -21.56 -15.52
N ASN A 359 20.49 -21.42 -15.37
CA ASN A 359 21.17 -20.12 -15.36
C ASN A 359 21.04 -19.42 -16.73
N LYS A 360 21.22 -20.14 -17.84
CA LYS A 360 21.01 -19.56 -19.19
C LYS A 360 19.59 -19.03 -19.40
N ILE A 361 18.60 -19.78 -18.93
CA ILE A 361 17.19 -19.34 -19.01
C ILE A 361 16.96 -18.13 -18.10
N LEU A 362 17.55 -18.12 -16.90
CA LEU A 362 17.44 -16.99 -15.98
C LEU A 362 18.05 -15.71 -16.57
N ASP A 363 19.24 -15.80 -17.16
CA ASP A 363 19.91 -14.65 -17.81
C ASP A 363 19.05 -14.09 -18.94
N TRP A 364 18.49 -14.97 -19.78
CA TRP A 364 17.54 -14.60 -20.83
C TRP A 364 16.26 -13.95 -20.26
N GLU A 365 15.69 -14.51 -19.19
CA GLU A 365 14.50 -13.95 -18.55
C GLU A 365 14.76 -12.55 -17.99
N VAL A 366 15.93 -12.33 -17.38
CA VAL A 366 16.34 -11.03 -16.82
C VAL A 366 16.49 -9.99 -17.92
N GLN A 367 17.16 -10.33 -19.03
CA GLN A 367 17.31 -9.44 -20.18
C GLN A 367 15.96 -9.04 -20.77
N ASN A 368 15.10 -10.02 -21.05
CA ASN A 368 13.78 -9.76 -21.60
C ASN A 368 12.89 -8.99 -20.63
N ARG A 369 13.01 -9.22 -19.32
CA ARG A 369 12.27 -8.48 -18.31
C ARG A 369 12.66 -7.01 -18.29
N SER A 370 13.94 -6.70 -18.42
CA SER A 370 14.44 -5.33 -18.58
C SER A 370 13.82 -4.65 -19.81
N GLU A 371 13.83 -5.30 -20.97
CA GLU A 371 13.24 -4.73 -22.19
C GLU A 371 11.73 -4.46 -22.04
N ARG A 372 11.00 -5.33 -21.35
CA ARG A 372 9.57 -5.09 -21.04
C ARG A 372 9.39 -3.87 -20.15
N TYR A 373 10.20 -3.72 -19.11
CA TYR A 373 10.11 -2.60 -18.20
C TYR A 373 10.37 -1.25 -18.88
N LYS A 374 11.25 -1.19 -19.90
CA LYS A 374 11.44 0.02 -20.72
C LYS A 374 10.14 0.51 -21.38
N MET A 375 9.18 -0.38 -21.65
CA MET A 375 7.88 0.00 -22.24
C MET A 375 7.00 0.83 -21.30
N ILE A 376 7.25 0.79 -19.99
CA ILE A 376 6.50 1.54 -18.96
C ILE A 376 7.37 2.50 -18.15
N PHE A 377 8.65 2.60 -18.51
CA PHE A 377 9.57 3.60 -18.00
C PHE A 377 9.61 4.82 -18.94
N PRO A 378 9.75 6.06 -18.45
CA PRO A 378 9.88 7.25 -19.29
C PRO A 378 11.05 7.13 -20.29
N ALA A 379 10.78 7.35 -21.58
CA ALA A 379 11.80 7.25 -22.62
C ALA A 379 12.70 8.49 -22.71
N CYS A 380 12.34 9.57 -22.01
CA CYS A 380 13.12 10.79 -21.91
C CYS A 380 13.53 11.06 -20.46
N GLN A 381 14.66 11.75 -20.32
CA GLN A 381 15.05 12.39 -19.06
C GLN A 381 13.95 13.36 -18.63
N PHE A 382 13.70 13.43 -17.32
CA PHE A 382 12.71 14.31 -16.74
C PHE A 382 13.22 14.96 -15.47
N GLU A 383 12.80 16.20 -15.28
CA GLU A 383 12.84 16.85 -13.98
C GLU A 383 11.49 16.67 -13.31
N PRO A 384 11.45 16.58 -11.97
CA PRO A 384 10.21 16.73 -11.23
C PRO A 384 9.42 17.94 -11.72
N PHE A 385 8.18 17.74 -12.14
CA PHE A 385 7.37 18.85 -12.60
C PHE A 385 6.84 19.65 -11.41
N ALA A 386 6.78 20.97 -11.57
CA ALA A 386 6.31 21.88 -10.53
C ALA A 386 4.86 21.56 -10.19
N LEU A 387 4.62 21.17 -8.95
CA LEU A 387 3.28 20.76 -8.52
C LEU A 387 2.32 21.92 -8.30
N GLY A 388 2.78 23.15 -8.55
CA GLY A 388 2.05 24.37 -8.28
C GLY A 388 1.81 24.55 -6.77
N ASP A 389 1.88 25.77 -6.29
CA ASP A 389 1.34 26.04 -4.95
C ASP A 389 -0.19 26.03 -5.07
N ASN A 390 -0.82 24.86 -4.86
CA ASN A 390 -2.28 24.75 -4.87
C ASN A 390 -2.94 25.62 -3.77
N ILE A 391 -2.16 26.20 -2.84
CA ILE A 391 -2.64 27.12 -1.80
C ILE A 391 -2.56 28.59 -2.24
N LYS A 392 -1.75 28.97 -3.24
CA LYS A 392 -1.62 30.40 -3.64
C LYS A 392 -2.97 31.06 -3.99
N ASP A 393 -3.89 30.28 -4.56
CA ASP A 393 -5.20 30.75 -5.02
C ASP A 393 -6.35 30.35 -4.09
N LEU A 394 -6.07 29.64 -2.99
CA LEU A 394 -7.09 29.29 -2.00
C LEU A 394 -7.21 30.44 -0.99
N PRO A 395 -8.38 31.12 -0.90
CA PRO A 395 -8.61 32.09 0.17
C PRO A 395 -8.39 31.40 1.51
N MET A 396 -7.78 32.12 2.44
CA MET A 396 -7.50 31.59 3.77
C MET A 396 -8.78 30.97 4.34
N LYS A 397 -8.71 29.72 4.81
CA LYS A 397 -9.86 29.07 5.43
C LYS A 397 -10.23 29.84 6.70
N ILE A 398 -11.31 30.60 6.59
CA ILE A 398 -11.97 31.30 7.67
C ILE A 398 -13.25 30.51 7.92
N SER A 399 -13.55 30.09 9.16
CA SER A 399 -14.83 29.44 9.42
C SER A 399 -15.98 30.42 9.14
N MET A 400 -17.17 29.91 8.79
CA MET A 400 -18.31 30.62 8.19
C MET A 400 -18.83 31.90 8.90
N ASP A 401 -18.25 32.32 10.02
CA ASP A 401 -18.55 33.62 10.65
C ASP A 401 -17.47 34.66 10.28
N ASP A 402 -17.45 35.08 9.01
CA ASP A 402 -16.66 36.21 8.47
C ASP A 402 -16.92 37.55 9.20
N ASP A 403 -17.96 37.60 10.04
CA ASP A 403 -18.50 38.79 10.70
C ASP A 403 -18.06 38.96 12.17
N LEU A 404 -17.19 38.09 12.69
CA LEU A 404 -16.72 38.21 14.08
C LEU A 404 -15.58 39.22 14.20
N PHE A 405 -15.94 40.47 14.52
CA PHE A 405 -15.00 41.52 14.89
C PHE A 405 -14.02 41.06 16.00
N ASN A 406 -12.81 41.61 15.94
CA ASN A 406 -11.69 41.31 16.82
C ASN A 406 -11.35 39.80 16.86
N THR A 407 -11.22 39.20 15.69
CA THR A 407 -10.84 37.78 15.52
C THR A 407 -9.61 37.65 14.64
N CYS A 408 -8.65 36.85 15.08
CA CYS A 408 -7.45 36.48 14.34
C CYS A 408 -7.55 35.01 13.92
N HIS A 409 -7.68 34.78 12.62
CA HIS A 409 -7.69 33.45 12.01
C HIS A 409 -6.26 33.11 11.58
N ILE A 410 -5.78 31.90 11.89
CA ILE A 410 -4.39 31.48 11.67
C ILE A 410 -4.38 30.06 11.11
N ASN A 411 -3.73 29.88 9.95
CA ASN A 411 -3.48 28.57 9.35
C ASN A 411 -1.99 28.23 9.44
N ILE A 412 -1.68 27.04 9.95
CA ILE A 412 -0.30 26.58 10.17
C ILE A 412 -0.05 25.28 9.38
N TYR A 413 0.95 25.33 8.51
CA TYR A 413 1.35 24.23 7.64
C TYR A 413 2.62 23.55 8.16
N ILE A 414 2.62 22.22 8.30
CA ILE A 414 3.65 21.47 9.02
C ILE A 414 4.24 20.36 8.13
N SER A 415 5.55 20.16 8.19
CA SER A 415 6.31 19.29 7.29
C SER A 415 5.96 17.80 7.35
N ASN A 416 5.55 17.30 8.52
CA ASN A 416 5.14 15.91 8.68
C ASN A 416 4.23 15.73 9.92
N ASN A 417 3.64 14.55 10.05
CA ASN A 417 2.68 14.24 11.13
C ASN A 417 3.33 13.79 12.45
N ALA A 418 4.66 13.79 12.54
CA ALA A 418 5.47 13.29 13.66
C ALA A 418 5.19 11.82 14.07
N LEU A 419 4.54 11.03 13.20
CA LEU A 419 4.25 9.60 13.39
C LEU A 419 5.23 8.77 12.54
N SER A 420 6.52 8.85 12.85
CA SER A 420 7.52 7.95 12.26
C SER A 420 8.04 6.98 13.31
N ARG A 421 8.08 5.69 12.93
CA ARG A 421 8.78 4.62 13.66
C ARG A 421 10.18 4.34 13.08
N SER A 422 10.65 5.19 12.16
CA SER A 422 11.99 5.09 11.59
C SER A 422 13.04 5.45 12.65
N TYR A 423 14.24 4.88 12.51
CA TYR A 423 15.40 5.22 13.31
C TYR A 423 15.96 6.62 12.99
N ILE A 424 15.65 7.16 11.81
CA ILE A 424 16.13 8.45 11.29
C ILE A 424 15.10 9.56 11.56
N ARG A 425 14.41 9.53 12.69
CA ARG A 425 13.28 10.44 12.94
C ARG A 425 13.77 11.85 13.27
N LYS A 426 13.28 12.84 12.51
CA LYS A 426 13.37 14.27 12.85
C LYS A 426 12.01 14.79 13.35
N ASP A 427 12.06 15.84 14.16
CA ASP A 427 10.84 16.51 14.61
C ASP A 427 10.25 17.37 13.47
N PRO A 428 8.93 17.60 13.50
CA PRO A 428 8.26 18.39 12.47
C PRO A 428 8.59 19.88 12.56
N ASP A 429 8.63 20.54 11.41
CA ASP A 429 8.84 21.98 11.27
C ASP A 429 7.56 22.66 10.77
N ILE A 430 7.35 23.92 11.17
CA ILE A 430 6.32 24.78 10.57
C ILE A 430 6.87 25.30 9.25
N LEU A 431 6.21 25.00 8.14
CA LEU A 431 6.63 25.44 6.81
C LEU A 431 6.14 26.86 6.49
N ARG A 432 4.88 27.13 6.84
CA ARG A 432 4.18 28.36 6.47
C ARG A 432 3.12 28.71 7.52
N ILE A 433 2.92 30.01 7.74
CA ILE A 433 1.84 30.56 8.55
C ILE A 433 1.10 31.61 7.72
N ASP A 434 -0.22 31.43 7.63
CA ASP A 434 -1.12 32.44 7.09
C ASP A 434 -1.98 32.97 8.22
N TYR A 435 -2.22 34.28 8.26
CA TYR A 435 -3.18 34.84 9.20
C TYR A 435 -4.00 35.98 8.58
N CYS A 436 -5.22 36.12 9.10
CA CYS A 436 -6.13 37.23 8.82
C CYS A 436 -6.69 37.73 10.15
N TYR A 437 -6.38 38.99 10.48
CA TYR A 437 -6.96 39.68 11.63
C TYR A 437 -8.05 40.64 11.18
N ILE A 438 -9.24 40.49 11.75
CA ILE A 438 -10.38 41.38 11.57
C ILE A 438 -10.49 42.22 12.84
N ASN A 439 -10.24 43.53 12.75
CA ASN A 439 -10.30 44.42 13.91
C ASN A 439 -11.76 44.73 14.32
N ASP A 440 -11.93 45.55 15.36
CA ASP A 440 -13.25 45.98 15.87
C ASP A 440 -14.09 46.77 14.84
N GLU A 441 -13.44 47.34 13.82
CA GLU A 441 -14.06 48.14 12.77
C GLU A 441 -14.35 47.32 11.49
N GLY A 442 -14.05 46.02 11.49
CA GLY A 442 -14.20 45.14 10.34
C GLY A 442 -13.08 45.25 9.29
N LYS A 443 -12.01 46.00 9.56
CA LYS A 443 -10.84 46.08 8.68
C LYS A 443 -10.03 44.79 8.78
N LYS A 444 -9.78 44.17 7.62
CA LYS A 444 -9.00 42.93 7.48
C LYS A 444 -7.51 43.23 7.25
N TYR A 445 -6.65 42.53 7.99
CA TYR A 445 -5.20 42.52 7.82
C TYR A 445 -4.74 41.09 7.55
N GLU A 446 -4.26 40.82 6.34
CA GLU A 446 -3.90 39.47 5.89
C GLU A 446 -2.44 39.41 5.45
N LYS A 447 -1.71 38.38 5.90
CA LYS A 447 -0.34 38.09 5.47
C LYS A 447 -0.05 36.58 5.46
N GLN A 448 0.94 36.21 4.67
CA GLN A 448 1.44 34.85 4.48
C GLN A 448 2.96 34.85 4.66
N TYR A 449 3.47 33.93 5.48
CA TYR A 449 4.89 33.83 5.79
C TYR A 449 5.39 32.40 5.61
N TYR A 450 6.47 32.23 4.86
CA TYR A 450 7.26 30.99 4.88
C TYR A 450 8.26 31.09 6.03
N ILE A 451 8.33 30.04 6.84
CA ILE A 451 9.06 30.10 8.11
C ILE A 451 10.46 29.56 7.93
N GLU A 452 11.46 30.28 8.44
CA GLU A 452 12.85 29.85 8.43
C GLU A 452 13.09 28.75 9.49
N ASN A 453 13.50 27.55 9.06
CA ASN A 453 13.92 26.42 9.90
C ASN A 453 14.80 25.44 9.10
N GLU A 454 15.16 24.30 9.69
CA GLU A 454 15.99 23.28 9.05
C GLU A 454 15.33 22.75 7.77
N THR A 455 14.07 22.28 7.86
CA THR A 455 13.35 21.75 6.69
C THR A 455 13.26 22.76 5.54
N THR A 456 12.87 24.01 5.81
CA THR A 456 12.69 25.01 4.73
C THR A 456 14.02 25.47 4.13
N LYS A 457 15.11 25.50 4.90
CA LYS A 457 16.47 25.73 4.37
C LYS A 457 16.92 24.60 3.45
N ASN A 458 16.71 23.36 3.87
CA ASN A 458 17.05 22.18 3.07
C ASN A 458 16.29 22.19 1.73
N CYS A 459 15.01 22.54 1.74
CA CYS A 459 14.24 22.73 0.51
C CYS A 459 14.87 23.78 -0.44
N SER A 460 15.45 24.86 0.10
CA SER A 460 16.13 25.90 -0.70
C SER A 460 17.46 25.44 -1.29
N TYR A 461 18.22 24.62 -0.56
CA TYR A 461 19.52 24.10 -1.04
C TYR A 461 19.38 22.89 -1.98
N GLY A 462 18.27 22.16 -1.89
CA GLY A 462 18.01 20.95 -2.68
C GLY A 462 18.07 19.69 -1.82
N ILE A 463 17.11 18.79 -2.02
CA ILE A 463 16.96 17.55 -1.27
C ILE A 463 17.03 16.38 -2.26
N GLY A 464 17.87 15.38 -1.98
CA GLY A 464 17.84 14.11 -2.69
C GLY A 464 16.73 13.22 -2.13
N TYR A 465 16.05 12.45 -2.98
CA TYR A 465 14.97 11.56 -2.55
C TYR A 465 15.20 10.11 -2.99
N TYR A 466 14.77 9.17 -2.17
CA TYR A 466 14.87 7.75 -2.49
C TYR A 466 13.74 6.91 -1.87
N GLU A 467 13.55 5.70 -2.40
CA GLU A 467 12.61 4.69 -1.87
C GLU A 467 13.17 4.03 -0.60
N GLN A 468 12.53 4.28 0.55
CA GLN A 468 13.03 3.88 1.88
C GLN A 468 13.38 2.39 1.97
N ASP A 469 12.47 1.53 1.48
CA ASP A 469 12.62 0.08 1.62
C ASP A 469 13.46 -0.54 0.48
N PHE A 470 13.85 0.25 -0.53
CA PHE A 470 14.66 -0.26 -1.63
C PHE A 470 16.07 -0.69 -1.16
N TYR A 471 16.67 0.09 -0.26
CA TYR A 471 18.00 -0.19 0.31
C TYR A 471 17.93 -0.97 1.64
N SER A 472 16.73 -1.30 2.13
CA SER A 472 16.55 -2.02 3.40
C SER A 472 16.70 -3.53 3.24
N MET A 473 17.80 -4.09 3.76
CA MET A 473 18.01 -5.55 3.78
C MET A 473 17.03 -6.32 4.68
N PHE A 474 16.34 -5.62 5.60
CA PHE A 474 15.43 -6.24 6.58
C PHE A 474 13.94 -6.08 6.24
N ALA A 475 13.61 -5.43 5.11
CA ALA A 475 12.23 -5.27 4.67
C ALA A 475 11.68 -6.58 4.07
N PHE A 476 11.08 -7.45 4.91
CA PHE A 476 10.46 -8.70 4.46
C PHE A 476 9.30 -8.50 3.46
N ARG A 477 8.66 -7.33 3.50
CA ARG A 477 7.63 -6.87 2.55
C ARG A 477 7.86 -5.39 2.29
N PRO A 478 8.68 -5.03 1.28
CA PRO A 478 9.00 -3.64 1.02
C PRO A 478 7.74 -2.85 0.68
N GLU A 479 7.55 -1.73 1.38
CA GLU A 479 6.54 -0.74 1.04
C GLU A 479 7.08 0.14 -0.10
N LYS A 480 6.32 0.24 -1.19
CA LYS A 480 6.67 1.05 -2.36
C LYS A 480 6.11 2.46 -2.24
N PHE A 481 6.67 3.40 -3.00
CA PHE A 481 6.26 4.81 -3.01
C PHE A 481 6.42 5.46 -1.64
N LYS A 482 7.39 4.98 -0.86
CA LYS A 482 7.67 5.46 0.49
C LYS A 482 8.98 6.22 0.46
N ILE A 483 8.83 7.51 0.19
CA ILE A 483 9.97 8.41 -0.01
C ILE A 483 10.52 8.92 1.32
N THR A 484 11.84 8.98 1.37
CA THR A 484 12.67 9.63 2.40
C THR A 484 13.79 10.39 1.69
N SER A 485 14.57 11.16 2.43
CA SER A 485 15.52 12.13 1.88
C SER A 485 16.97 11.84 2.24
N LEU A 486 17.85 12.35 1.38
CA LEU A 486 19.29 12.46 1.57
C LEU A 486 19.67 13.93 1.56
N ILE A 487 20.48 14.33 2.55
CA ILE A 487 21.07 15.66 2.67
C ILE A 487 22.55 15.44 2.92
N ASP A 488 23.40 16.01 2.06
CA ASP A 488 24.85 15.76 2.06
C ASP A 488 25.19 14.26 2.04
N ASP A 489 24.47 13.49 1.21
CA ASP A 489 24.55 12.02 1.09
C ASP A 489 24.24 11.22 2.37
N GLU A 490 23.78 11.88 3.44
CA GLU A 490 23.34 11.24 4.67
C GLU A 490 21.81 11.18 4.76
N GLN A 491 21.30 10.11 5.39
CA GLN A 491 19.87 10.00 5.61
C GLN A 491 19.41 11.04 6.62
N ASP A 492 18.52 11.93 6.18
CA ASP A 492 17.95 12.97 7.01
C ASP A 492 16.46 13.07 6.69
N ASN A 493 15.60 13.20 7.72
CA ASN A 493 14.14 13.30 7.55
C ASN A 493 13.57 14.69 7.85
N SER A 494 14.41 15.73 7.82
CA SER A 494 14.01 17.14 7.81
C SER A 494 13.55 17.53 6.40
N PHE A 495 12.46 16.88 5.95
CA PHE A 495 11.83 17.09 4.66
C PHE A 495 10.31 17.14 4.81
N ILE A 496 9.65 17.63 3.77
CA ILE A 496 8.19 17.64 3.70
C ILE A 496 7.72 16.25 3.33
N SER A 497 7.00 15.53 4.19
CA SER A 497 6.53 14.19 3.85
C SER A 497 5.50 14.19 2.71
N ILE A 498 5.41 13.10 1.92
CA ILE A 498 4.38 12.92 0.87
C ILE A 498 2.97 13.12 1.42
N LEU A 499 2.73 12.71 2.68
CA LEU A 499 1.42 12.90 3.32
C LEU A 499 1.12 14.37 3.63
N ALA A 500 2.12 15.14 4.06
CA ALA A 500 1.97 16.56 4.32
C ALA A 500 1.72 17.31 3.00
N GLU A 501 2.53 17.02 1.99
CA GLU A 501 2.34 17.52 0.63
C GLU A 501 0.95 17.18 0.07
N TYR A 502 0.47 15.95 0.23
CA TYR A 502 -0.91 15.60 -0.14
C TYR A 502 -1.96 16.49 0.53
N LYS A 503 -1.76 16.90 1.79
CA LYS A 503 -2.76 17.69 2.53
C LYS A 503 -2.76 19.17 2.17
N HIS A 504 -1.58 19.74 1.90
CA HIS A 504 -1.40 21.17 1.77
C HIS A 504 -0.69 21.61 0.48
N GLY A 505 -0.22 20.73 -0.38
CA GLY A 505 0.43 21.08 -1.65
C GLY A 505 1.81 21.76 -1.56
N ILE A 506 2.22 22.27 -0.40
CA ILE A 506 3.58 22.78 -0.17
C ILE A 506 4.62 21.64 -0.35
N ASN A 507 5.68 21.95 -1.11
CA ASN A 507 6.86 21.12 -1.34
C ASN A 507 8.11 21.98 -1.61
N ASP A 508 9.22 21.34 -1.93
CA ASP A 508 10.52 21.99 -2.13
C ASP A 508 10.47 23.09 -3.20
N TYR A 509 9.84 22.80 -4.35
CA TYR A 509 9.69 23.75 -5.45
C TYR A 509 8.88 24.99 -5.05
N THR A 510 7.88 24.83 -4.17
CA THR A 510 7.10 25.96 -3.68
C THR A 510 7.87 26.85 -2.71
N ILE A 511 8.90 26.31 -2.04
CA ILE A 511 9.69 27.01 -1.01
C ILE A 511 10.97 27.61 -1.59
N LYS A 512 11.58 26.97 -2.60
CA LYS A 512 12.94 27.29 -3.09
C LYS A 512 13.21 28.78 -3.30
N ASP A 513 12.24 29.52 -3.85
CA ASP A 513 12.36 30.94 -4.18
C ASP A 513 11.59 31.87 -3.23
N LYS A 514 11.32 31.44 -2.00
CA LYS A 514 10.55 32.21 -1.01
C LYS A 514 11.44 32.91 0.01
N GLU A 515 11.04 34.11 0.41
CA GLU A 515 11.62 34.78 1.57
C GLU A 515 11.22 34.02 2.84
N LEU A 516 12.23 33.57 3.59
CA LEU A 516 12.06 32.85 4.84
C LEU A 516 12.12 33.82 6.01
N VAL A 517 11.13 33.76 6.91
CA VAL A 517 11.00 34.65 8.06
C VAL A 517 11.12 33.86 9.35
N GLN A 518 11.84 34.43 10.32
CA GLN A 518 11.94 33.86 11.66
C GLN A 518 10.57 33.76 12.33
N LEU A 519 10.24 32.59 12.88
CA LEU A 519 8.95 32.31 13.52
C LEU A 519 8.61 33.31 14.65
N THR A 520 9.62 33.72 15.40
CA THR A 520 9.50 34.72 16.47
C THR A 520 9.03 36.08 15.95
N ALA A 521 9.53 36.52 14.80
CA ALA A 521 9.13 37.78 14.19
C ALA A 521 7.65 37.76 13.78
N VAL A 522 7.19 36.66 13.19
CA VAL A 522 5.77 36.47 12.83
C VAL A 522 4.87 36.52 14.07
N PHE A 523 5.24 35.81 15.15
CA PHE A 523 4.46 35.85 16.38
C PHE A 523 4.45 37.22 17.07
N ASN A 524 5.58 37.95 17.03
CA ASN A 524 5.64 39.31 17.58
C ASN A 524 4.76 40.27 16.76
N GLU A 525 4.77 40.16 15.43
CA GLU A 525 3.88 40.96 14.58
C GLU A 525 2.42 40.72 14.90
N ILE A 526 1.98 39.46 14.96
CA ILE A 526 0.59 39.13 15.32
C ILE A 526 0.28 39.64 16.73
N HIS A 527 1.21 39.51 17.68
CA HIS A 527 1.04 40.03 19.03
C HIS A 527 0.81 41.55 19.07
N HIS A 528 1.47 42.32 18.19
CA HIS A 528 1.27 43.77 18.09
C HIS A 528 -0.05 44.17 17.41
N LEU A 529 -0.65 43.28 16.62
CA LEU A 529 -1.94 43.53 15.95
C LEU A 529 -3.15 43.29 16.86
N ILE A 530 -3.00 42.44 17.88
CA ILE A 530 -4.10 41.94 18.71
C ILE A 530 -4.13 42.59 20.09
N ASN A 531 -5.26 42.46 20.78
CA ASN A 531 -5.44 42.85 22.17
C ASN A 531 -5.86 41.65 23.04
N ASP A 532 -6.00 41.86 24.34
CA ASP A 532 -6.38 40.80 25.30
C ASP A 532 -7.79 40.21 25.07
N GLU A 533 -8.64 40.93 24.34
CA GLU A 533 -10.01 40.51 24.01
C GLU A 533 -10.10 39.75 22.66
N THR A 534 -9.05 39.83 21.83
CA THR A 534 -9.01 39.19 20.51
C THR A 534 -9.26 37.68 20.59
N ARG A 535 -10.10 37.18 19.68
CA ARG A 535 -10.37 35.75 19.52
C ARG A 535 -9.38 35.11 18.56
N PHE A 536 -9.11 33.82 18.76
CA PHE A 536 -8.29 33.05 17.82
C PHE A 536 -9.08 31.89 17.24
N GLU A 537 -8.96 31.76 15.94
CA GLU A 537 -9.27 30.53 15.23
C GLU A 537 -7.97 30.00 14.63
N VAL A 538 -7.59 28.79 14.99
CA VAL A 538 -6.32 28.20 14.57
C VAL A 538 -6.59 26.88 13.88
N GLU A 539 -6.28 26.81 12.59
CA GLU A 539 -6.23 25.58 11.83
C GLU A 539 -4.79 25.12 11.67
N VAL A 540 -4.56 23.84 11.94
CA VAL A 540 -3.28 23.17 11.74
C VAL A 540 -3.48 22.08 10.70
N SER A 541 -2.60 22.04 9.69
CA SER A 541 -2.61 20.99 8.65
C SER A 541 -2.36 19.58 9.22
N GLU A 542 -1.65 19.53 10.34
CA GLU A 542 -1.37 18.31 11.11
C GLU A 542 -2.07 18.36 12.48
N SER A 543 -1.68 17.50 13.41
CA SER A 543 -2.28 17.51 14.75
C SER A 543 -1.72 18.63 15.63
N TYR A 544 -2.52 19.16 16.56
CA TYR A 544 -2.01 20.10 17.59
C TYR A 544 -0.83 19.55 18.42
N PRO A 545 -0.78 18.24 18.78
CA PRO A 545 0.45 17.66 19.33
C PRO A 545 1.66 17.76 18.40
N CYS A 546 1.45 17.74 17.09
CA CYS A 546 2.50 17.99 16.09
C CYS A 546 2.99 19.43 16.19
N LEU A 547 2.06 20.40 16.20
CA LEU A 547 2.38 21.81 16.41
C LEU A 547 3.18 22.03 17.69
N GLY A 548 2.81 21.36 18.78
CA GLY A 548 3.55 21.42 20.04
C GLY A 548 5.01 20.98 19.92
N LYS A 549 5.34 20.04 19.01
CA LYS A 549 6.72 19.62 18.74
C LYS A 549 7.50 20.59 17.87
N CYS A 550 6.81 21.40 17.06
CA CYS A 550 7.45 22.42 16.24
C CYS A 550 7.88 23.65 17.05
N LEU A 551 7.44 23.77 18.32
CA LEU A 551 7.65 24.93 19.16
C LEU A 551 8.70 24.59 20.22
N ASN A 552 9.89 25.18 20.13
CA ASN A 552 10.97 24.98 21.11
C ASN A 552 10.61 25.56 22.49
N GLU A 553 11.36 25.16 23.53
CA GLU A 553 11.16 25.63 24.92
C GLU A 553 11.17 27.16 25.06
N ASP A 554 12.00 27.87 24.29
CA ASP A 554 12.06 29.33 24.28
C ASP A 554 10.78 29.97 23.73
N LEU A 555 10.14 29.34 22.75
CA LEU A 555 8.87 29.78 22.17
C LEU A 555 7.67 29.45 23.07
N HIS A 556 7.77 28.42 23.92
CA HIS A 556 6.74 28.13 24.92
C HIS A 556 6.57 29.26 25.94
N ASN A 557 7.59 30.10 26.13
CA ASN A 557 7.53 31.27 27.01
C ASN A 557 6.92 32.50 26.35
N ASN A 558 6.78 32.53 25.03
CA ASN A 558 6.12 33.62 24.32
C ASN A 558 4.64 33.73 24.75
N PRO A 559 4.18 34.92 25.22
CA PRO A 559 2.80 35.12 25.69
C PRO A 559 1.74 34.77 24.65
N PHE A 560 2.01 35.06 23.37
CA PHE A 560 1.14 34.72 22.26
C PHE A 560 1.04 33.20 22.08
N VAL A 561 2.15 32.48 22.12
CA VAL A 561 2.17 31.02 21.96
C VAL A 561 1.42 30.32 23.11
N LYS A 562 1.56 30.80 24.34
CA LYS A 562 0.77 30.30 25.49
C LYS A 562 -0.73 30.48 25.24
N ARG A 563 -1.14 31.64 24.71
CA ARG A 563 -2.54 31.94 24.38
C ARG A 563 -3.04 31.05 23.25
N LEU A 564 -2.26 30.88 22.18
CA LEU A 564 -2.50 30.00 21.03
C LEU A 564 -2.77 28.55 21.46
N LEU A 565 -1.93 28.01 22.35
CA LEU A 565 -2.04 26.61 22.82
C LEU A 565 -3.13 26.39 23.89
N SER A 566 -3.59 27.45 24.57
CA SER A 566 -4.55 27.36 25.69
C SER A 566 -6.00 27.04 25.28
N ARG A 567 -6.33 27.09 23.98
CA ARG A 567 -7.62 26.67 23.37
C ARG A 567 -8.89 27.29 23.96
N LYS A 568 -8.82 28.43 24.65
CA LYS A 568 -10.02 29.08 25.23
C LYS A 568 -10.50 30.22 24.35
N LEU A 569 -11.51 29.95 23.52
CA LEU A 569 -12.40 30.98 23.01
C LEU A 569 -13.12 31.63 24.22
N PRO A 570 -13.09 32.97 24.38
CA PRO A 570 -13.96 33.66 25.33
C PRO A 570 -15.43 33.30 25.02
N LYS A 571 -16.17 32.84 26.02
CA LYS A 571 -17.62 32.58 25.85
C LYS A 571 -18.33 33.90 25.56
N ILE A 572 -19.10 33.95 24.47
CA ILE A 572 -20.07 35.04 24.24
C ILE A 572 -21.09 35.03 25.38
N SER A 573 -21.12 36.11 26.17
CA SER A 573 -22.32 36.48 26.90
C SER A 573 -23.33 37.01 25.88
N LYS A 574 -24.25 36.15 25.42
CA LYS A 574 -25.45 36.65 24.74
C LYS A 574 -26.22 37.51 25.76
N GLY A 575 -26.52 38.74 25.37
CA GLY A 575 -27.28 39.68 26.17
C GLY A 575 -28.53 39.04 26.81
N ARG A 576 -28.65 39.28 28.12
CA ARG A 576 -29.75 38.97 29.06
C ARG A 576 -31.03 38.34 28.47
N LYS A 577 -31.37 37.12 28.93
CA LYS A 577 -32.69 36.82 29.53
C LYS A 577 -32.58 35.85 30.71
N SER A 578 -33.09 36.33 31.86
CA SER A 578 -33.53 35.70 33.12
C SER A 578 -32.84 34.45 33.70
N LYS A 579 -32.42 34.62 34.97
CA LYS A 579 -31.88 33.67 35.96
C LYS A 579 -32.66 32.35 36.07
N SER A 580 -31.93 31.24 36.26
CA SER A 580 -32.17 30.36 37.43
C SER A 580 -30.94 29.52 37.78
N THR A 581 -30.88 29.16 39.05
CA THR A 581 -29.71 28.91 39.88
C THR A 581 -29.33 27.42 39.91
N SER A 582 -28.03 27.09 39.95
CA SER A 582 -27.45 26.21 40.99
C SER A 582 -25.98 25.84 40.71
N LYS A 583 -25.22 25.81 41.80
CA LYS A 583 -23.75 25.74 41.91
C LYS A 583 -23.20 24.39 41.41
N LYS A 584 -22.09 24.44 40.66
CA LYS A 584 -21.20 23.28 40.46
C LYS A 584 -20.23 23.20 41.63
N VAL A 585 -20.28 22.07 42.36
CA VAL A 585 -19.21 21.64 43.27
C VAL A 585 -18.13 20.94 42.43
N VAL A 586 -16.89 21.35 42.65
CA VAL A 586 -15.66 20.77 42.11
C VAL A 586 -15.31 19.53 42.92
N VAL A 587 -14.96 18.41 42.27
CA VAL A 587 -14.01 17.43 42.84
C VAL A 587 -13.14 16.87 41.72
N GLN A 588 -11.83 16.87 41.98
CA GLN A 588 -10.74 16.36 41.16
C GLN A 588 -10.61 14.82 41.21
N ASN A 589 -9.85 14.31 40.24
CA ASN A 589 -8.93 13.16 40.27
C ASN A 589 -9.35 11.75 39.78
N ASN A 590 -8.55 11.32 38.79
CA ASN A 590 -7.86 10.03 38.60
C ASN A 590 -8.58 8.73 38.17
N LYS A 591 -7.95 8.13 37.14
CA LYS A 591 -7.83 6.70 36.77
C LYS A 591 -9.10 5.84 36.60
N SER A 592 -9.49 5.62 35.34
CA SER A 592 -9.54 4.30 34.67
C SER A 592 -10.26 4.46 33.32
N LEU A 593 -9.74 3.85 32.25
CA LEU A 593 -10.36 3.87 30.92
C LEU A 593 -11.58 2.94 30.91
N LYS A 594 -12.66 3.34 31.58
CA LYS A 594 -13.98 2.71 31.39
C LYS A 594 -14.50 3.04 30.00
N THR A 595 -14.96 2.02 29.27
CA THR A 595 -15.52 2.17 27.93
C THR A 595 -16.77 3.06 27.96
N ARG A 596 -17.15 3.63 26.81
CA ARG A 596 -18.34 4.49 26.71
C ARG A 596 -19.62 3.74 27.15
N ALA A 597 -19.69 2.43 26.87
CA ALA A 597 -20.78 1.55 27.28
C ALA A 597 -20.82 1.34 28.80
N GLU A 598 -19.68 1.09 29.45
CA GLU A 598 -19.60 0.96 30.91
C GLU A 598 -20.04 2.24 31.63
N LYS A 599 -19.58 3.40 31.16
CA LYS A 599 -20.01 4.70 31.71
C LYS A 599 -21.50 4.93 31.57
N TYR A 600 -22.10 4.43 30.48
CA TYR A 600 -23.55 4.52 30.27
C TYR A 600 -24.32 3.59 31.21
N GLN A 601 -23.89 2.33 31.34
CA GLN A 601 -24.48 1.36 32.27
C GLN A 601 -24.42 1.87 33.72
N GLU A 602 -23.30 2.44 34.15
CA GLU A 602 -23.13 3.00 35.49
C GLU A 602 -24.09 4.17 35.75
N LYS A 603 -24.28 5.07 34.77
CA LYS A 603 -25.25 6.16 34.90
C LYS A 603 -26.69 5.66 35.01
N ILE A 604 -27.07 4.62 34.26
CA ILE A 604 -28.41 4.02 34.34
C ILE A 604 -28.61 3.32 35.68
N LYS A 605 -27.63 2.55 36.16
CA LYS A 605 -27.66 1.91 37.48
C LYS A 605 -27.87 2.94 38.60
N VAL A 606 -27.10 4.02 38.60
CA VAL A 606 -27.24 5.10 39.60
C VAL A 606 -28.63 5.75 39.54
N ARG A 607 -29.11 6.14 38.36
CA ARG A 607 -30.39 6.85 38.24
C ARG A 607 -31.64 5.97 38.41
N SER A 608 -31.55 4.69 38.07
CA SER A 608 -32.63 3.72 38.30
C SER A 608 -32.61 3.12 39.70
N ASN A 609 -31.65 3.50 40.56
CA ASN A 609 -31.40 2.87 41.86
C ASN A 609 -31.23 1.33 41.72
N ASN A 610 -30.38 0.90 40.78
CA ASN A 610 -30.13 -0.49 40.39
C ASN A 610 -31.36 -1.28 39.90
N LYS A 611 -32.47 -0.63 39.57
CA LYS A 611 -33.67 -1.30 39.02
C LYS A 611 -33.56 -1.66 37.55
N ILE A 612 -32.62 -1.09 36.79
CA ILE A 612 -32.49 -1.30 35.35
C ILE A 612 -31.04 -1.67 34.97
N THR A 613 -30.92 -2.72 34.16
CA THR A 613 -29.67 -3.14 33.50
C THR A 613 -29.77 -2.85 32.00
N THR A 614 -28.67 -2.43 31.35
CA THR A 614 -28.66 -2.10 29.91
C THR A 614 -27.58 -2.86 29.16
N PHE A 615 -27.86 -3.23 27.91
CA PHE A 615 -26.99 -4.02 27.04
C PHE A 615 -26.83 -3.31 25.68
N ASN A 616 -25.67 -3.51 25.04
CA ASN A 616 -25.40 -3.06 23.66
C ASN A 616 -25.49 -1.55 23.44
N TYR A 617 -24.94 -0.74 24.35
CA TYR A 617 -24.86 0.72 24.14
C TYR A 617 -23.86 1.06 23.04
N ILE A 618 -24.34 1.71 21.96
CA ILE A 618 -23.52 2.20 20.84
C ILE A 618 -23.33 3.72 20.93
N SER A 619 -24.42 4.49 21.02
CA SER A 619 -24.40 5.94 21.13
C SER A 619 -25.65 6.50 21.83
N SER A 620 -25.70 7.80 22.13
CA SER A 620 -26.85 8.43 22.79
C SER A 620 -28.11 8.46 21.94
N LYS A 621 -27.98 8.42 20.60
CA LYS A 621 -29.11 8.49 19.65
C LYS A 621 -29.62 7.12 19.22
N GLU A 622 -28.86 6.05 19.51
CA GLU A 622 -29.25 4.68 19.20
C GLU A 622 -30.15 4.09 20.30
N LYS A 623 -30.97 3.11 19.91
CA LYS A 623 -31.73 2.29 20.86
C LYS A 623 -30.77 1.42 21.68
N VAL A 624 -31.09 1.25 22.95
CA VAL A 624 -30.41 0.34 23.86
C VAL A 624 -31.42 -0.65 24.41
N LEU A 625 -31.00 -1.90 24.58
CA LEU A 625 -31.82 -2.92 25.23
C LEU A 625 -31.71 -2.75 26.75
N ALA A 626 -32.85 -2.61 27.42
CA ALA A 626 -32.96 -2.44 28.86
C ALA A 626 -33.76 -3.59 29.49
N LYS A 627 -33.36 -4.01 30.69
CA LYS A 627 -34.02 -5.04 31.48
C LYS A 627 -34.34 -4.50 32.88
N CYS A 628 -35.59 -4.65 33.32
CA CYS A 628 -35.98 -4.35 34.70
C CYS A 628 -35.54 -5.48 35.62
N ASN A 629 -34.79 -5.17 36.68
CA ASN A 629 -34.36 -6.16 37.66
C ASN A 629 -35.48 -6.55 38.64
N ASN A 630 -36.58 -5.77 38.71
CA ASN A 630 -37.72 -6.07 39.59
C ASN A 630 -38.76 -7.00 38.94
N CYS A 631 -39.11 -6.78 37.67
CA CYS A 631 -40.13 -7.56 36.96
C CYS A 631 -39.58 -8.37 35.77
N SER A 632 -38.27 -8.36 35.55
CA SER A 632 -37.58 -9.04 34.44
C SER A 632 -38.00 -8.62 33.02
N TYR A 633 -38.87 -7.61 32.86
CA TYR A 633 -39.30 -7.12 31.55
C TYR A 633 -38.15 -6.47 30.78
N GLU A 634 -38.04 -6.79 29.49
CA GLU A 634 -37.03 -6.28 28.57
C GLU A 634 -37.68 -5.39 27.51
N TRP A 635 -37.07 -4.25 27.21
CA TRP A 635 -37.56 -3.31 26.19
C TRP A 635 -36.43 -2.51 25.55
N GLU A 636 -36.66 -2.04 24.33
CA GLU A 636 -35.75 -1.12 23.65
C GLU A 636 -36.20 0.32 23.79
N LYS A 637 -35.26 1.22 24.08
CA LYS A 637 -35.52 2.66 24.15
C LYS A 637 -34.29 3.43 23.69
N ARG A 638 -34.48 4.61 23.08
CA ARG A 638 -33.35 5.50 22.74
C ARG A 638 -32.52 5.79 23.99
N SER A 639 -31.19 5.68 23.89
CA SER A 639 -30.30 5.69 25.05
C SER A 639 -30.40 6.98 25.88
N ASP A 640 -30.44 8.14 25.24
CA ASP A 640 -30.65 9.40 25.96
C ASP A 640 -32.03 9.53 26.62
N HIS A 641 -33.08 8.98 26.00
CA HIS A 641 -34.43 8.95 26.55
C HIS A 641 -34.53 8.01 27.76
N LEU A 642 -33.85 6.86 27.72
CA LEU A 642 -33.75 5.96 28.87
C LEU A 642 -32.95 6.60 30.00
N LEU A 643 -31.86 7.31 29.68
CA LEU A 643 -31.04 8.00 30.68
C LEU A 643 -31.77 9.18 31.35
N ALA A 644 -32.68 9.84 30.62
CA ALA A 644 -33.52 10.90 31.16
C ALA A 644 -34.67 10.35 32.02
N ARG A 645 -35.26 9.21 31.64
CA ARG A 645 -36.37 8.56 32.36
C ARG A 645 -36.10 7.05 32.51
N PRO A 646 -35.31 6.64 33.51
CA PRO A 646 -34.89 5.26 33.70
C PRO A 646 -35.89 4.51 34.59
N PHE A 647 -37.11 4.36 34.09
CA PHE A 647 -38.19 3.62 34.75
C PHE A 647 -38.62 2.45 33.87
N CYS A 648 -39.07 1.37 34.51
CA CYS A 648 -39.68 0.26 33.80
C CYS A 648 -41.13 0.64 33.45
N PRO A 649 -41.54 0.58 32.17
CA PRO A 649 -42.89 0.96 31.77
C PRO A 649 -43.99 0.03 32.32
N LEU A 650 -43.64 -1.17 32.80
CA LEU A 650 -44.59 -2.06 33.49
C LEU A 650 -44.70 -1.74 34.99
N CYS A 651 -43.58 -1.51 35.67
CA CYS A 651 -43.58 -1.17 37.10
C CYS A 651 -44.16 0.23 37.36
N GLU A 652 -44.04 1.15 36.39
CA GLU A 652 -44.61 2.50 36.48
C GLU A 652 -46.14 2.49 36.27
N LYS A 653 -46.68 1.52 35.52
CA LYS A 653 -48.14 1.36 35.32
C LYS A 653 -48.85 0.62 36.46
N SER A 654 -48.08 0.04 37.39
CA SER A 654 -48.59 -0.72 38.55
C SER A 654 -48.46 0.05 39.87
N GLN A 655 -48.15 1.35 39.79
CA GLN A 655 -48.29 2.37 40.82
C GLN A 655 -49.36 3.37 40.37
#